data_AF-A0A9P8MG27-F1
#
_entry.id   AF-A0A9P8MG27-F1
#
_cell.length_a   1.000
_cell.length_b   1.000
_cell.length_c   1.000
_cell.angle_alpha   90.00
_cell.angle_beta   90.00
_cell.angle_gamma   90.00
#
_symmetry.space_group_name_H-M   'P 1'
#
loop_
_entity.id
_entity.type
_entity.pdbx_description
1 polymer ?
#
loop_
_entity_poly.entity_id
_entity_poly.type
_entity_poly.pdbx_seq_one_letter_code
_entity_poly.pdbx_strand_id
1 'polypeptide(L)'
;MRVTGPFCTLLYVNIRLAIANKEPQLPIHNTADACPDYASYASYPHKPLSTGPLALPFQRPERRCRTFHSDEIEKVITDITTRMKDPDLARLFENAFPSTTDTTIKFHNKGRDTGFVRFGGSRTVLDDGAWQGHHSFIITGDIIAEWLRDSTNQLRPYQTLAKKDPAIFDLILGAINTQAEYVIEAPYCNAFQPPPISDLPITSNGQDDIVHPAYEPSAVFECKYELDSLAHFLALANDFYEHTGSTDFLNNRWYLAVETLLQVLEEQSKPTFDPETGDHSRNEYTFQRRTSAGTETLSLQGNGNPLNSGTGLIRSAFRPSDDATILGFFIPANAMMSVELRRTSKFLKASNKASLAEKLEKWGETLRSAVWEHGVVTHAKYGQVFAYEVDGYGSAIMMDDANYPSLLALPLMGFCGIEDPIYKNTRKMILEKLGNPYYLKGKDFEGIGETAPEVAYLSHTNMESNLLSGRNHINLMRGWPSPDVLPAAMLSSACQQVLLRRQEYIPILQYGPNTGHPTLKDELSRWLGEHYNVSPDPSRICVTGGASQSLACILQSFTDPNYTKAIWIIAPCYYLACGIFEDSGFAGKLRAVPEDDEGIDLVVLQNKIRELEQDEQAKPQLKPVKPHDTTRKLYRHVVYIVPTCANPSGKTMSLRRREELVHLARDHNALVVCDDVYDFLQWSVDPEDEQGNRSDLRLPRLCDIERSLGFSEQDPDKFGYTVSNGSFSKIAGPGVRTGWVEASSKFVIGLGNTASTLSGGAPSQLCAAILGETLRTGELQKHIARTVCPSLQRRYKLAMTAIHQYITPLGYRARETSLTGARIYGGYFIWLSPKAELSLSSQLVADVAMEEENLAIGYGCMFEVHGDDGSAPFKGDIRICFAWEAEDTIVEGIQRLGSLLKRMLENPAQYENWKSKTEESSSFVHYY
;
A
#
# COMPACT_ATOMS: atom_id res chain seq x y z
N MET A 1 -6.27 73.84 7.85
CA MET A 1 -7.68 74.19 7.54
C MET A 1 -8.16 73.18 6.48
N ARG A 2 -9.23 72.42 6.76
CA ARG A 2 -10.61 72.58 6.23
C ARG A 2 -10.70 72.34 4.69
N VAL A 3 -11.34 71.25 4.25
CA VAL A 3 -12.76 71.16 3.73
C VAL A 3 -12.78 71.27 2.19
N THR A 4 -13.41 70.43 1.35
CA THR A 4 -14.23 69.18 1.47
C THR A 4 -14.20 68.37 0.15
N GLY A 5 -14.74 67.14 0.12
CA GLY A 5 -15.03 66.36 -1.12
C GLY A 5 -16.35 66.77 -1.82
N PRO A 6 -17.08 65.90 -2.58
CA PRO A 6 -17.03 64.42 -2.58
C PRO A 6 -17.18 63.68 -3.96
N PHE A 7 -17.09 62.33 -3.93
CA PHE A 7 -17.43 61.31 -4.97
C PHE A 7 -16.67 61.38 -6.34
N CYS A 8 -16.18 60.29 -6.95
CA CYS A 8 -16.05 58.86 -6.58
C CYS A 8 -14.69 58.34 -7.19
N THR A 9 -14.35 57.08 -7.55
CA THR A 9 -15.03 55.78 -7.77
C THR A 9 -14.04 54.62 -7.48
N LEU A 10 -14.54 53.48 -6.95
CA LEU A 10 -13.94 52.12 -6.77
C LEU A 10 -12.41 51.86 -6.69
N LEU A 11 -12.08 50.87 -5.84
CA LEU A 11 -10.91 49.97 -5.85
C LEU A 11 -9.51 50.57 -5.63
N TYR A 12 -9.01 50.49 -4.37
CA TYR A 12 -7.92 49.57 -3.98
C TYR A 12 -7.64 49.58 -2.45
N VAL A 13 -6.97 48.53 -1.95
CA VAL A 13 -6.42 48.34 -0.56
C VAL A 13 -7.42 48.42 0.64
N ASN A 14 -7.14 47.88 1.85
CA ASN A 14 -5.90 47.33 2.41
C ASN A 14 -6.10 46.18 3.44
N ILE A 15 -4.98 45.53 3.77
CA ILE A 15 -4.75 44.45 4.76
C ILE A 15 -5.42 44.68 6.13
N ARG A 16 -6.01 43.61 6.70
CA ARG A 16 -6.08 43.41 8.17
C ARG A 16 -5.90 41.95 8.61
N LEU A 17 -4.85 41.75 9.41
CA LEU A 17 -4.70 40.81 10.53
C LEU A 17 -5.83 39.79 10.77
N ALA A 18 -5.51 38.51 10.54
CA ALA A 18 -6.15 37.38 11.23
C ALA A 18 -5.57 37.22 12.66
N ILE A 19 -5.75 38.24 13.49
CA ILE A 19 -5.81 38.01 14.95
C ILE A 19 -7.09 37.18 15.19
N ALA A 20 -7.10 36.33 16.22
CA ALA A 20 -8.32 35.69 16.69
C ALA A 20 -9.32 36.76 17.19
N ASN A 21 -10.09 37.32 16.27
CA ASN A 21 -11.25 38.13 16.61
C ASN A 21 -12.19 37.26 17.43
N LYS A 22 -12.45 37.69 18.66
CA LYS A 22 -13.72 37.39 19.32
C LYS A 22 -14.82 38.14 18.56
N GLU A 23 -15.18 37.64 17.39
CA GLU A 23 -16.58 37.77 17.00
C GLU A 23 -17.39 37.15 18.15
N PRO A 24 -18.44 37.83 18.65
CA PRO A 24 -19.35 37.15 19.55
C PRO A 24 -19.89 35.95 18.78
N GLN A 25 -19.80 34.74 19.36
CA GLN A 25 -20.50 33.59 18.81
C GLN A 25 -21.98 33.97 18.76
N LEU A 26 -22.46 34.33 17.57
CA LEU A 26 -23.89 34.47 17.32
C LEU A 26 -24.50 33.12 17.68
N PRO A 27 -25.51 33.07 18.56
CA PRO A 27 -26.10 31.79 18.93
C PRO A 27 -26.53 31.07 17.66
N ILE A 28 -26.12 29.80 17.53
CA ILE A 28 -26.55 28.94 16.42
C ILE A 28 -28.05 28.70 16.64
N HIS A 29 -28.87 29.59 16.07
CA HIS A 29 -30.30 29.67 16.30
C HIS A 29 -31.07 28.50 15.66
N ASN A 30 -30.42 27.74 14.77
CA ASN A 30 -30.94 26.53 14.16
C ASN A 30 -29.84 25.46 14.16
N THR A 31 -30.04 24.33 14.84
CA THR A 31 -28.93 23.41 15.19
C THR A 31 -28.47 22.47 14.06
N ALA A 32 -29.14 22.49 12.91
CA ALA A 32 -28.77 21.71 11.73
C ALA A 32 -27.51 22.26 11.05
N ASP A 33 -27.34 23.59 11.03
CA ASP A 33 -26.23 24.31 10.38
C ASP A 33 -24.86 24.08 11.06
N ALA A 34 -24.82 23.20 12.08
CA ALA A 34 -23.64 22.84 12.87
C ALA A 34 -23.14 21.41 12.61
N CYS A 35 -23.74 20.68 11.67
CA CYS A 35 -23.28 19.35 11.26
C CYS A 35 -22.24 19.48 10.14
N PRO A 36 -21.03 18.90 10.28
CA PRO A 36 -20.02 18.93 9.23
C PRO A 36 -20.41 18.02 8.06
N ASP A 37 -19.84 18.30 6.88
CA ASP A 37 -19.80 17.32 5.80
C ASP A 37 -19.08 16.04 6.25
N TYR A 38 -19.57 14.87 5.82
CA TYR A 38 -19.06 13.60 6.29
C TYR A 38 -17.73 13.20 5.66
N ALA A 39 -17.50 13.47 4.38
CA ALA A 39 -16.22 13.18 3.74
C ALA A 39 -15.10 14.01 4.38
N SER A 40 -15.38 15.28 4.70
CA SER A 40 -14.50 16.13 5.49
C SER A 40 -14.31 15.61 6.93
N TYR A 41 -15.39 15.22 7.62
CA TYR A 41 -15.35 14.71 9.00
C TYR A 41 -14.53 13.42 9.14
N ALA A 42 -14.75 12.44 8.26
CA ALA A 42 -14.09 11.13 8.30
C ALA A 42 -12.57 11.19 8.05
N SER A 43 -12.07 12.27 7.42
CA SER A 43 -10.64 12.49 7.20
C SER A 43 -9.83 12.75 8.48
N TYR A 44 -10.48 12.90 9.65
CA TYR A 44 -9.84 13.10 10.95
C TYR A 44 -10.17 11.95 11.93
N PRO A 45 -9.24 11.54 12.83
CA PRO A 45 -9.51 10.51 13.83
C PRO A 45 -10.19 11.07 15.09
N HIS A 46 -11.46 10.73 15.31
CA HIS A 46 -12.20 11.18 16.51
C HIS A 46 -12.12 10.20 17.68
N LYS A 47 -12.29 10.73 18.90
CA LYS A 47 -12.32 9.97 20.15
C LYS A 47 -13.77 9.63 20.54
N PRO A 48 -14.01 8.52 21.27
CA PRO A 48 -13.01 7.61 21.85
C PRO A 48 -12.39 6.67 20.81
N LEU A 49 -11.08 6.42 20.92
CA LEU A 49 -10.43 5.32 20.21
C LEU A 49 -10.91 3.98 20.80
N SER A 50 -10.82 2.89 20.04
CA SER A 50 -10.94 1.53 20.58
C SER A 50 -9.77 1.19 21.51
N THR A 51 -9.92 0.09 22.25
CA THR A 51 -8.95 -0.40 23.24
C THR A 51 -8.07 -1.55 22.74
N GLY A 52 -8.13 -1.85 21.43
CA GLY A 52 -7.26 -2.83 20.78
C GLY A 52 -5.93 -2.22 20.30
N PRO A 53 -5.02 -3.04 19.76
CA PRO A 53 -3.68 -2.62 19.36
C PRO A 53 -3.64 -1.60 18.22
N LEU A 54 -4.66 -1.53 17.36
CA LEU A 54 -4.78 -0.55 16.27
C LEU A 54 -5.38 0.78 16.73
N ALA A 55 -6.06 0.80 17.89
CA ALA A 55 -6.68 1.98 18.49
C ALA A 55 -7.51 2.82 17.50
N LEU A 56 -8.34 2.14 16.70
CA LEU A 56 -9.16 2.73 15.64
C LEU A 56 -10.08 3.86 16.17
N PRO A 57 -10.23 4.96 15.41
CA PRO A 57 -11.09 6.07 15.80
C PRO A 57 -12.57 5.71 15.75
N PHE A 58 -13.37 6.42 16.55
CA PHE A 58 -14.81 6.48 16.34
C PHE A 58 -15.08 7.38 15.13
N GLN A 59 -15.79 6.87 14.11
CA GLN A 59 -16.05 7.61 12.86
C GLN A 59 -17.54 7.85 12.58
N ARG A 60 -18.45 7.35 13.42
CA ARG A 60 -19.86 7.72 13.29
C ARG A 60 -20.05 9.23 13.55
N PRO A 61 -20.98 9.90 12.85
CA PRO A 61 -21.41 11.25 13.20
C PRO A 61 -22.02 11.32 14.62
N GLU A 62 -21.99 12.53 15.18
CA GLU A 62 -22.78 12.88 16.37
C GLU A 62 -24.28 12.61 16.07
N ARG A 63 -25.05 12.14 17.07
CA ARG A 63 -26.35 11.52 16.86
C ARG A 63 -27.38 12.43 16.18
N ARG A 64 -27.32 13.76 16.35
CA ARG A 64 -28.24 14.69 15.66
C ARG A 64 -27.86 15.00 14.20
N CYS A 65 -26.67 14.58 13.77
CA CYS A 65 -26.15 14.75 12.41
C CYS A 65 -26.25 13.47 11.57
N ARG A 66 -26.78 12.38 12.14
CA ARG A 66 -27.06 11.14 11.42
C ARG A 66 -28.31 11.32 10.57
N THR A 67 -28.25 10.95 9.30
CA THR A 67 -29.34 11.27 8.36
C THR A 67 -30.56 10.37 8.52
N PHE A 68 -30.40 9.18 9.11
CA PHE A 68 -31.45 8.24 9.48
C PHE A 68 -31.21 7.64 10.87
N HIS A 69 -32.26 7.21 11.56
CA HIS A 69 -32.15 6.58 12.89
C HIS A 69 -33.06 5.34 13.00
N SER A 70 -32.52 4.24 13.51
CA SER A 70 -33.23 3.02 13.86
C SER A 70 -32.77 2.49 15.22
N ASP A 71 -33.71 2.15 16.10
CA ASP A 71 -33.38 1.51 17.38
C ASP A 71 -32.98 0.03 17.22
N GLU A 72 -33.40 -0.65 16.14
CA GLU A 72 -32.92 -2.02 15.85
C GLU A 72 -31.47 -2.04 15.35
N ILE A 73 -31.03 -1.05 14.57
CA ILE A 73 -29.62 -0.94 14.15
C ILE A 73 -28.71 -0.71 15.38
N GLU A 74 -29.07 0.20 16.28
CA GLU A 74 -28.28 0.43 17.51
C GLU A 74 -28.26 -0.81 18.43
N LYS A 75 -29.34 -1.61 18.47
CA LYS A 75 -29.35 -2.91 19.17
C LYS A 75 -28.42 -3.93 18.52
N VAL A 76 -28.43 -4.03 17.18
CA VAL A 76 -27.53 -4.94 16.43
C VAL A 76 -26.07 -4.56 16.63
N ILE A 77 -25.74 -3.27 16.57
CA ILE A 77 -24.40 -2.76 16.91
C ILE A 77 -24.03 -3.16 18.33
N THR A 78 -24.90 -2.91 19.31
CA THR A 78 -24.63 -3.24 20.72
C THR A 78 -24.41 -4.75 20.93
N ASP A 79 -25.29 -5.59 20.39
CA ASP A 79 -25.20 -7.05 20.53
C ASP A 79 -23.98 -7.65 19.83
N ILE A 80 -23.63 -7.17 18.63
CA ILE A 80 -22.45 -7.68 17.91
C ILE A 80 -21.15 -7.19 18.56
N THR A 81 -21.03 -5.89 18.84
CA THR A 81 -19.79 -5.32 19.42
C THR A 81 -19.50 -5.84 20.82
N THR A 82 -20.52 -6.05 21.67
CA THR A 82 -20.31 -6.63 23.01
C THR A 82 -19.99 -8.13 22.99
N ARG A 83 -20.21 -8.83 21.86
CA ARG A 83 -19.81 -10.24 21.65
C ARG A 83 -18.49 -10.39 20.90
N MET A 84 -18.00 -9.35 20.23
CA MET A 84 -16.69 -9.34 19.58
C MET A 84 -15.57 -9.25 20.63
N LYS A 85 -14.59 -10.15 20.55
CA LYS A 85 -13.43 -10.19 21.47
C LYS A 85 -12.35 -9.17 21.11
N ASP A 86 -12.27 -8.81 19.84
CA ASP A 86 -11.33 -7.84 19.29
C ASP A 86 -11.99 -6.45 19.34
N PRO A 87 -11.45 -5.48 20.12
CA PRO A 87 -12.05 -4.15 20.25
C PRO A 87 -11.90 -3.28 19.01
N ASP A 88 -10.93 -3.55 18.14
CA ASP A 88 -10.72 -2.82 16.90
C ASP A 88 -11.67 -3.34 15.82
N LEU A 89 -11.85 -4.67 15.71
CA LEU A 89 -12.91 -5.24 14.87
C LEU A 89 -14.30 -4.79 15.31
N ALA A 90 -14.55 -4.71 16.63
CA ALA A 90 -15.79 -4.16 17.17
C ALA A 90 -15.99 -2.69 16.76
N ARG A 91 -14.94 -1.85 16.83
CA ARG A 91 -15.01 -0.45 16.38
C ARG A 91 -15.17 -0.33 14.87
N LEU A 92 -14.53 -1.19 14.08
CA LEU A 92 -14.69 -1.21 12.62
C LEU A 92 -16.13 -1.57 12.24
N PHE A 93 -16.71 -2.58 12.90
CA PHE A 93 -18.13 -2.92 12.72
C PHE A 93 -19.06 -1.77 13.14
N GLU A 94 -18.82 -1.15 14.30
CA GLU A 94 -19.59 0.00 14.79
C GLU A 94 -19.54 1.20 13.84
N ASN A 95 -18.39 1.48 13.23
CA ASN A 95 -18.24 2.55 12.25
C ASN A 95 -18.90 2.20 10.90
N ALA A 96 -18.69 0.98 10.39
CA ALA A 96 -19.07 0.59 9.04
C ALA A 96 -20.53 0.15 8.91
N PHE A 97 -21.03 -0.68 9.84
CA PHE A 97 -22.38 -1.26 9.74
C PHE A 97 -23.51 -0.22 9.66
N PRO A 98 -23.48 0.94 10.36
CA PRO A 98 -24.50 1.97 10.20
C PRO A 98 -24.12 3.07 9.19
N SER A 99 -22.99 2.99 8.49
CA SER A 99 -22.44 4.13 7.70
C SER A 99 -23.45 4.71 6.70
N THR A 100 -24.20 3.86 6.00
CA THR A 100 -25.29 4.26 5.10
C THR A 100 -26.39 5.03 5.84
N THR A 101 -26.88 4.49 6.97
CA THR A 101 -27.94 5.14 7.76
C THR A 101 -27.48 6.39 8.50
N ASP A 102 -26.21 6.45 8.87
CA ASP A 102 -25.64 7.62 9.52
C ASP A 102 -25.38 8.75 8.51
N THR A 103 -25.13 8.47 7.22
CA THR A 103 -24.51 9.47 6.32
C THR A 103 -25.07 9.59 4.90
N THR A 104 -25.52 8.51 4.24
CA THR A 104 -25.74 8.50 2.79
C THR A 104 -27.20 8.60 2.36
N ILE A 105 -28.17 8.27 3.23
CA ILE A 105 -29.60 8.54 2.98
C ILE A 105 -29.80 10.05 3.02
N LYS A 106 -29.88 10.73 1.86
CA LYS A 106 -30.02 12.20 1.80
C LYS A 106 -31.48 12.67 1.75
N PHE A 107 -32.39 11.81 1.30
CA PHE A 107 -33.82 12.05 1.36
C PHE A 107 -34.56 10.74 1.68
N HIS A 108 -35.60 10.84 2.52
CA HIS A 108 -36.55 9.77 2.79
C HIS A 108 -37.88 10.39 3.20
N ASN A 109 -38.94 10.17 2.40
CA ASN A 109 -40.29 10.63 2.74
C ASN A 109 -41.09 9.53 3.46
N LYS A 110 -42.20 9.90 4.11
CA LYS A 110 -43.14 8.98 4.75
C LYS A 110 -44.52 8.99 4.08
N GLY A 111 -44.53 8.85 2.75
CA GLY A 111 -45.77 8.65 1.97
C GLY A 111 -46.81 9.77 2.07
N ARG A 112 -46.39 11.01 2.39
CA ARG A 112 -47.24 12.20 2.28
C ARG A 112 -47.17 12.73 0.85
N ASP A 113 -48.27 13.26 0.33
CA ASP A 113 -48.34 13.89 -1.00
C ASP A 113 -47.33 15.05 -1.14
N THR A 114 -46.14 14.74 -1.66
CA THR A 114 -45.22 15.70 -2.27
C THR A 114 -45.79 16.06 -3.63
N GLY A 115 -46.58 17.14 -3.68
CA GLY A 115 -47.44 17.46 -4.81
C GLY A 115 -46.69 17.63 -6.14
N PHE A 116 -46.90 16.67 -7.05
CA PHE A 116 -46.55 16.65 -8.49
C PHE A 116 -45.49 17.67 -8.94
N VAL A 117 -44.21 17.29 -8.79
CA VAL A 117 -43.08 18.04 -9.34
C VAL A 117 -42.98 17.76 -10.85
N ARG A 118 -42.81 18.83 -11.65
CA ARG A 118 -42.88 18.77 -13.11
C ARG A 118 -41.51 18.81 -13.77
N PHE A 119 -41.24 17.82 -14.62
CA PHE A 119 -40.37 17.98 -15.78
C PHE A 119 -41.19 18.13 -17.07
N GLY A 120 -40.55 18.51 -18.18
CA GLY A 120 -41.07 18.42 -19.56
C GLY A 120 -42.28 19.28 -19.98
N GLY A 121 -43.12 19.75 -19.05
CA GLY A 121 -44.28 20.62 -19.34
C GLY A 121 -45.47 19.95 -20.05
N SER A 122 -45.34 18.70 -20.46
CA SER A 122 -46.41 17.86 -21.05
C SER A 122 -46.74 16.72 -20.08
N ARG A 123 -48.02 16.35 -19.95
CA ARG A 123 -48.44 15.16 -19.19
C ARG A 123 -48.72 14.02 -20.17
N THR A 124 -47.89 12.99 -20.09
CA THR A 124 -48.06 11.70 -20.77
C THR A 124 -48.85 10.74 -19.88
N VAL A 125 -49.16 9.54 -20.41
CA VAL A 125 -49.73 8.44 -19.61
C VAL A 125 -48.64 7.76 -18.74
N LEU A 126 -47.36 7.97 -19.06
CA LEU A 126 -46.22 7.43 -18.32
C LEU A 126 -45.94 8.19 -17.01
N ASP A 127 -46.55 9.36 -16.79
CA ASP A 127 -46.38 10.17 -15.56
C ASP A 127 -47.40 9.81 -14.47
N ASP A 128 -48.46 9.06 -14.80
CA ASP A 128 -49.55 8.78 -13.89
C ASP A 128 -49.13 7.78 -12.80
N GLY A 129 -49.02 8.30 -11.57
CA GLY A 129 -48.55 7.56 -10.39
C GLY A 129 -47.07 7.75 -10.06
N ALA A 130 -46.32 8.53 -10.85
CA ALA A 130 -44.91 8.79 -10.61
C ALA A 130 -44.67 9.49 -9.27
N TRP A 131 -43.61 9.11 -8.57
CA TRP A 131 -43.17 9.68 -7.28
C TRP A 131 -44.21 9.61 -6.14
N GLN A 132 -45.12 8.62 -6.18
CA GLN A 132 -46.16 8.42 -5.16
C GLN A 132 -45.78 7.39 -4.09
N GLY A 133 -46.08 7.73 -2.84
CA GLY A 133 -45.84 6.86 -1.69
C GLY A 133 -44.45 7.07 -1.07
N HIS A 134 -43.89 6.01 -0.50
CA HIS A 134 -42.55 6.03 0.08
C HIS A 134 -41.50 6.20 -0.99
N HIS A 135 -40.55 7.11 -0.78
CA HIS A 135 -39.35 7.30 -1.59
C HIS A 135 -38.15 7.57 -0.70
N SER A 136 -37.01 6.99 -1.07
CA SER A 136 -35.71 7.15 -0.42
C SER A 136 -34.65 7.42 -1.48
N PHE A 137 -33.67 8.28 -1.19
CA PHE A 137 -32.52 8.57 -2.05
C PHE A 137 -31.24 8.37 -1.25
N ILE A 138 -30.38 7.48 -1.74
CA ILE A 138 -29.20 6.99 -1.03
C ILE A 138 -27.99 7.15 -1.94
N ILE A 139 -27.10 8.07 -1.57
CA ILE A 139 -25.89 8.34 -2.37
C ILE A 139 -24.78 7.31 -2.11
N THR A 140 -23.79 7.21 -2.98
CA THR A 140 -22.65 6.28 -2.78
C THR A 140 -21.83 6.65 -1.54
N GLY A 141 -21.53 7.95 -1.35
CA GLY A 141 -20.84 8.44 -0.15
C GLY A 141 -20.40 9.91 -0.28
N ASP A 142 -19.26 10.11 -0.94
CA ASP A 142 -18.67 11.42 -1.26
C ASP A 142 -19.15 11.97 -2.63
N ILE A 143 -19.58 11.11 -3.54
CA ILE A 143 -20.34 11.50 -4.75
C ILE A 143 -21.82 11.67 -4.39
N ILE A 144 -22.43 12.80 -4.78
CA ILE A 144 -23.83 13.14 -4.48
C ILE A 144 -24.75 12.70 -5.63
N ALA A 145 -24.80 11.39 -5.87
CA ALA A 145 -25.69 10.71 -6.81
C ALA A 145 -25.97 9.27 -6.33
N GLU A 146 -27.08 8.67 -6.78
CA GLU A 146 -27.46 7.29 -6.46
C GLU A 146 -27.15 6.35 -7.63
N TRP A 147 -26.31 5.34 -7.40
CA TRP A 147 -26.15 4.18 -8.29
C TRP A 147 -27.13 3.08 -7.88
N LEU A 148 -27.79 2.44 -8.85
CA LEU A 148 -28.72 1.33 -8.60
C LEU A 148 -28.01 0.12 -7.94
N ARG A 149 -26.74 -0.10 -8.30
CA ARG A 149 -25.83 -1.07 -7.66
C ARG A 149 -25.59 -0.75 -6.19
N ASP A 150 -25.15 0.48 -5.92
CA ASP A 150 -24.65 0.88 -4.61
C ASP A 150 -25.77 0.99 -3.58
N SER A 151 -26.88 1.68 -3.89
CA SER A 151 -27.99 1.82 -2.94
C SER A 151 -28.62 0.47 -2.59
N THR A 152 -28.62 -0.48 -3.53
CA THR A 152 -29.02 -1.87 -3.28
C THR A 152 -28.10 -2.57 -2.28
N ASN A 153 -26.78 -2.53 -2.51
CA ASN A 153 -25.81 -3.23 -1.66
C ASN A 153 -25.62 -2.56 -0.29
N GLN A 154 -25.71 -1.24 -0.22
CA GLN A 154 -25.72 -0.46 1.02
C GLN A 154 -26.91 -0.82 1.93
N LEU A 155 -28.10 -1.09 1.36
CA LEU A 155 -29.29 -1.46 2.12
C LEU A 155 -29.36 -2.96 2.47
N ARG A 156 -28.60 -3.80 1.77
CA ARG A 156 -28.61 -5.27 1.90
C ARG A 156 -28.43 -5.79 3.34
N PRO A 157 -27.53 -5.25 4.19
CA PRO A 157 -27.39 -5.70 5.58
C PRO A 157 -28.63 -5.49 6.46
N TYR A 158 -29.46 -4.49 6.14
CA TYR A 158 -30.62 -4.11 6.95
C TYR A 158 -31.91 -4.87 6.60
N GLN A 159 -31.93 -5.63 5.49
CA GLN A 159 -33.12 -6.38 5.03
C GLN A 159 -33.72 -7.28 6.12
N THR A 160 -32.86 -7.95 6.91
CA THR A 160 -33.28 -8.80 8.05
C THR A 160 -33.98 -8.02 9.19
N LEU A 161 -33.83 -6.70 9.25
CA LEU A 161 -34.37 -5.81 10.27
C LEU A 161 -35.69 -5.16 9.85
N ALA A 162 -36.03 -5.12 8.56
CA ALA A 162 -37.29 -4.57 8.06
C ALA A 162 -38.54 -5.25 8.65
N LYS A 163 -38.46 -6.53 9.06
CA LYS A 163 -39.52 -7.22 9.81
C LYS A 163 -39.72 -6.73 11.26
N LYS A 164 -38.78 -5.96 11.80
CA LYS A 164 -38.73 -5.54 13.22
C LYS A 164 -38.89 -4.04 13.40
N ASP A 165 -38.30 -3.25 12.49
CA ASP A 165 -38.34 -1.79 12.51
C ASP A 165 -39.13 -1.25 11.30
N PRO A 166 -40.33 -0.69 11.50
CA PRO A 166 -41.11 -0.06 10.44
C PRO A 166 -40.36 1.08 9.72
N ALA A 167 -39.42 1.77 10.37
CA ALA A 167 -38.63 2.78 9.67
C ALA A 167 -37.71 2.16 8.62
N ILE A 168 -37.06 1.03 8.92
CA ILE A 168 -36.23 0.30 7.94
C ILE A 168 -37.12 -0.28 6.82
N PHE A 169 -38.33 -0.73 7.16
CA PHE A 169 -39.32 -1.16 6.17
C PHE A 169 -39.71 -0.04 5.21
N ASP A 170 -40.13 1.13 5.72
CA ASP A 170 -40.47 2.31 4.93
C ASP A 170 -39.28 2.78 4.07
N LEU A 171 -38.06 2.72 4.62
CA LEU A 171 -36.82 3.11 3.94
C LEU A 171 -36.53 2.23 2.72
N ILE A 172 -36.56 0.90 2.87
CA ILE A 172 -36.23 -0.03 1.79
C ILE A 172 -37.36 -0.07 0.75
N LEU A 173 -38.63 -0.03 1.18
CA LEU A 173 -39.77 0.17 0.29
C LEU A 173 -39.63 1.46 -0.53
N GLY A 174 -39.18 2.55 0.12
CA GLY A 174 -38.90 3.81 -0.56
C GLY A 174 -37.75 3.75 -1.55
N ALA A 175 -36.72 2.95 -1.29
CA ALA A 175 -35.62 2.73 -2.23
C ALA A 175 -36.08 1.95 -3.47
N ILE A 176 -36.89 0.89 -3.29
CA ILE A 176 -37.46 0.11 -4.41
C ILE A 176 -38.33 1.01 -5.31
N ASN A 177 -39.14 1.90 -4.73
CA ASN A 177 -39.96 2.84 -5.49
C ASN A 177 -39.11 3.88 -6.22
N THR A 178 -38.07 4.45 -5.60
CA THR A 178 -37.15 5.39 -6.26
C THR A 178 -36.41 4.73 -7.42
N GLN A 179 -35.83 3.55 -7.22
CA GLN A 179 -35.17 2.80 -8.29
C GLN A 179 -36.13 2.43 -9.43
N ALA A 180 -37.41 2.14 -9.13
CA ALA A 180 -38.41 1.92 -10.17
C ALA A 180 -38.64 3.17 -11.04
N GLU A 181 -38.72 4.37 -10.46
CA GLU A 181 -38.82 5.62 -11.23
C GLU A 181 -37.57 5.84 -12.10
N TYR A 182 -36.36 5.62 -11.56
CA TYR A 182 -35.10 5.73 -12.30
C TYR A 182 -35.01 4.76 -13.49
N VAL A 183 -35.44 3.50 -13.31
CA VAL A 183 -35.49 2.49 -14.39
C VAL A 183 -36.57 2.82 -15.43
N ILE A 184 -37.63 3.56 -15.09
CA ILE A 184 -38.62 4.03 -16.07
C ILE A 184 -38.09 5.20 -16.88
N GLU A 185 -37.43 6.16 -16.23
CA GLU A 185 -36.91 7.39 -16.85
C GLU A 185 -35.73 7.11 -17.79
N ALA A 186 -34.74 6.34 -17.34
CA ALA A 186 -33.52 6.09 -18.11
C ALA A 186 -32.88 4.71 -17.80
N PRO A 187 -33.46 3.59 -18.30
CA PRO A 187 -33.04 2.21 -17.99
C PRO A 187 -31.63 1.84 -18.48
N TYR A 188 -31.00 2.71 -19.27
CA TYR A 188 -29.65 2.56 -19.81
C TYR A 188 -28.57 3.24 -18.95
N CYS A 189 -28.95 3.87 -17.83
CA CYS A 189 -28.03 4.66 -17.01
C CYS A 189 -27.73 3.99 -15.66
N ASN A 190 -26.49 4.14 -15.18
CA ASN A 190 -26.01 3.61 -13.90
C ASN A 190 -26.33 4.53 -12.71
N ALA A 191 -26.25 5.84 -12.89
CA ALA A 191 -26.25 6.82 -11.79
C ALA A 191 -27.27 7.96 -11.96
N PHE A 192 -27.95 8.33 -10.88
CA PHE A 192 -29.11 9.24 -10.90
C PHE A 192 -28.99 10.43 -9.95
N GLN A 193 -29.61 11.54 -10.35
CA GLN A 193 -29.71 12.78 -9.58
C GLN A 193 -30.72 12.64 -8.43
N PRO A 194 -30.67 13.52 -7.40
CA PRO A 194 -31.69 13.54 -6.35
C PRO A 194 -33.12 13.61 -6.91
N PRO A 195 -34.07 12.84 -6.37
CA PRO A 195 -35.40 12.73 -6.95
C PRO A 195 -36.13 14.07 -6.86
N PRO A 196 -36.98 14.47 -7.83
CA PRO A 196 -37.52 15.83 -7.91
C PRO A 196 -38.34 16.25 -6.68
N ILE A 197 -38.91 15.28 -5.96
CA ILE A 197 -39.67 15.46 -4.71
C ILE A 197 -38.80 15.74 -3.46
N SER A 198 -37.47 15.85 -3.60
CA SER A 198 -36.54 16.03 -2.47
C SER A 198 -36.11 17.47 -2.19
N ASP A 199 -36.36 18.41 -3.11
CA ASP A 199 -35.81 19.78 -3.10
C ASP A 199 -34.27 19.87 -2.99
N LEU A 200 -33.55 18.76 -3.19
CA LEU A 200 -32.08 18.71 -3.18
C LEU A 200 -31.50 19.23 -4.51
N PRO A 201 -30.33 19.89 -4.48
CA PRO A 201 -29.67 20.36 -5.69
C PRO A 201 -29.04 19.21 -6.47
N ILE A 202 -29.25 19.20 -7.79
CA ILE A 202 -28.52 18.32 -8.73
C ILE A 202 -27.03 18.66 -8.75
N THR A 203 -26.18 17.69 -9.10
CA THR A 203 -24.73 17.90 -9.25
C THR A 203 -24.26 17.59 -10.67
N SER A 204 -23.15 18.20 -11.10
CA SER A 204 -22.55 17.92 -12.42
C SER A 204 -21.45 16.88 -12.29
N ASN A 205 -21.49 15.86 -13.16
CA ASN A 205 -20.43 14.87 -13.29
C ASN A 205 -19.12 15.43 -13.92
N GLY A 206 -19.19 16.62 -14.55
CA GLY A 206 -18.05 17.26 -15.21
C GLY A 206 -17.63 16.66 -16.56
N GLN A 207 -18.44 15.81 -17.20
CA GLN A 207 -18.07 15.03 -18.38
C GLN A 207 -18.76 15.49 -19.68
N ASP A 208 -18.02 15.44 -20.79
CA ASP A 208 -18.52 15.64 -22.16
C ASP A 208 -19.00 14.29 -22.74
N ASP A 209 -20.24 13.88 -22.40
CA ASP A 209 -20.84 12.60 -22.84
C ASP A 209 -21.78 12.76 -24.05
N ILE A 210 -21.70 11.80 -24.98
CA ILE A 210 -22.57 11.66 -26.14
C ILE A 210 -23.24 10.28 -26.04
N VAL A 211 -24.54 10.25 -25.72
CA VAL A 211 -25.29 9.02 -25.44
C VAL A 211 -26.54 8.94 -26.30
N HIS A 212 -26.88 7.71 -26.72
CA HIS A 212 -28.16 7.34 -27.29
C HIS A 212 -28.70 6.12 -26.51
N PRO A 213 -30.00 6.08 -26.16
CA PRO A 213 -30.95 7.20 -26.18
C PRO A 213 -30.44 8.41 -25.38
N ALA A 214 -30.91 9.61 -25.72
CA ALA A 214 -30.53 10.82 -24.99
C ALA A 214 -31.25 10.86 -23.63
N TYR A 215 -30.51 11.16 -22.56
CA TYR A 215 -31.03 11.28 -21.19
C TYR A 215 -31.24 12.74 -20.78
N GLU A 216 -32.03 12.98 -19.73
CA GLU A 216 -32.21 14.30 -19.11
C GLU A 216 -31.16 14.50 -17.98
N PRO A 217 -30.18 15.42 -18.13
CA PRO A 217 -29.08 15.57 -17.16
C PRO A 217 -29.49 16.09 -15.77
N SER A 218 -30.74 16.53 -15.61
CA SER A 218 -31.32 16.88 -14.31
C SER A 218 -32.03 15.70 -13.61
N ALA A 219 -32.17 14.55 -14.27
CA ALA A 219 -32.60 13.28 -13.68
C ALA A 219 -31.46 12.25 -13.57
N VAL A 220 -30.51 12.27 -14.52
CA VAL A 220 -29.38 11.33 -14.62
C VAL A 220 -28.06 12.03 -14.27
N PHE A 221 -27.21 11.36 -13.49
CA PHE A 221 -25.86 11.82 -13.15
C PHE A 221 -24.80 11.23 -14.10
N GLU A 222 -24.89 9.95 -14.40
CA GLU A 222 -24.07 9.27 -15.41
C GLU A 222 -24.91 8.22 -16.13
N CYS A 223 -24.65 8.02 -17.43
CA CYS A 223 -25.40 7.07 -18.25
C CYS A 223 -24.52 6.00 -18.90
N LYS A 224 -23.70 5.32 -18.11
CA LYS A 224 -23.04 4.08 -18.52
C LYS A 224 -24.01 2.92 -18.38
N TYR A 225 -24.15 2.11 -19.44
CA TYR A 225 -25.07 0.97 -19.41
C TYR A 225 -24.41 -0.29 -18.82
N GLU A 226 -24.92 -0.66 -17.65
CA GLU A 226 -24.49 -1.81 -16.86
C GLU A 226 -25.66 -2.77 -16.66
N LEU A 227 -25.50 -4.01 -17.14
CA LEU A 227 -26.51 -5.06 -16.98
C LEU A 227 -26.75 -5.39 -15.49
N ASP A 228 -25.75 -5.20 -14.63
CA ASP A 228 -25.91 -5.39 -13.19
C ASP A 228 -26.71 -4.28 -12.51
N SER A 229 -26.72 -3.03 -13.01
CA SER A 229 -27.56 -1.97 -12.44
C SER A 229 -29.05 -2.33 -12.52
N LEU A 230 -29.49 -2.93 -13.63
CA LEU A 230 -30.84 -3.50 -13.78
C LEU A 230 -31.03 -4.79 -12.95
N ALA A 231 -29.99 -5.60 -12.74
CA ALA A 231 -30.07 -6.78 -11.88
C ALA A 231 -30.21 -6.40 -10.39
N HIS A 232 -29.56 -5.32 -9.95
CA HIS A 232 -29.63 -4.80 -8.59
C HIS A 232 -31.03 -4.25 -8.25
N PHE A 233 -31.69 -3.56 -9.18
CA PHE A 233 -33.11 -3.18 -9.03
C PHE A 233 -34.02 -4.39 -8.71
N LEU A 234 -33.83 -5.51 -9.41
CA LEU A 234 -34.54 -6.75 -9.09
C LEU A 234 -34.08 -7.35 -7.74
N ALA A 235 -32.78 -7.34 -7.46
CA ALA A 235 -32.21 -7.87 -6.22
C ALA A 235 -32.72 -7.15 -4.96
N LEU A 236 -32.87 -5.83 -4.98
CA LEU A 236 -33.41 -5.06 -3.85
C LEU A 236 -34.84 -5.50 -3.51
N ALA A 237 -35.68 -5.67 -4.54
CA ALA A 237 -37.06 -6.15 -4.42
C ALA A 237 -37.15 -7.63 -4.02
N ASN A 238 -36.29 -8.50 -4.57
CA ASN A 238 -36.21 -9.92 -4.20
C ASN A 238 -35.78 -10.11 -2.75
N ASP A 239 -34.71 -9.44 -2.33
CA ASP A 239 -34.22 -9.48 -0.95
C ASP A 239 -35.28 -8.94 0.03
N PHE A 240 -35.97 -7.85 -0.32
CA PHE A 240 -37.05 -7.30 0.50
C PHE A 240 -38.24 -8.26 0.62
N TYR A 241 -38.68 -8.87 -0.49
CA TYR A 241 -39.75 -9.87 -0.46
C TYR A 241 -39.35 -11.11 0.35
N GLU A 242 -38.15 -11.66 0.14
CA GLU A 242 -37.67 -12.85 0.88
C GLU A 242 -37.54 -12.56 2.38
N HIS A 243 -37.05 -11.36 2.77
CA HIS A 243 -36.89 -10.99 4.18
C HIS A 243 -38.18 -10.51 4.85
N THR A 244 -39.12 -9.89 4.15
CA THR A 244 -40.36 -9.33 4.75
C THR A 244 -41.61 -10.16 4.46
N GLY A 245 -41.75 -10.69 3.25
CA GLY A 245 -43.01 -11.23 2.71
C GLY A 245 -44.01 -10.15 2.28
N SER A 246 -43.61 -8.87 2.29
CA SER A 246 -44.44 -7.76 1.79
C SER A 246 -44.44 -7.74 0.26
N THR A 247 -45.60 -7.35 -0.29
CA THR A 247 -45.80 -7.06 -1.71
C THR A 247 -46.14 -5.58 -1.94
N ASP A 248 -45.86 -4.69 -0.98
CA ASP A 248 -46.34 -3.29 -1.02
C ASP A 248 -45.64 -2.45 -2.11
N PHE A 249 -44.48 -2.91 -2.59
CA PHE A 249 -43.79 -2.37 -3.76
C PHE A 249 -44.41 -2.80 -5.10
N LEU A 250 -45.35 -3.75 -5.13
CA LEU A 250 -46.00 -4.26 -6.35
C LEU A 250 -47.10 -3.33 -6.87
N ASN A 251 -46.72 -2.08 -7.10
CA ASN A 251 -47.54 -1.04 -7.69
C ASN A 251 -47.34 -0.93 -9.22
N ASN A 252 -48.12 -0.08 -9.88
CA ASN A 252 -48.07 0.08 -11.34
C ASN A 252 -46.73 0.63 -11.86
N ARG A 253 -46.00 1.43 -11.06
CA ARG A 253 -44.67 1.95 -11.42
C ARG A 253 -43.66 0.82 -11.44
N TRP A 254 -43.60 0.00 -10.38
CA TRP A 254 -42.69 -1.14 -10.33
C TRP A 254 -42.96 -2.16 -11.46
N TYR A 255 -44.23 -2.40 -11.83
CA TYR A 255 -44.54 -3.23 -13.00
C TYR A 255 -44.04 -2.61 -14.32
N LEU A 256 -44.21 -1.30 -14.51
CA LEU A 256 -43.68 -0.60 -15.68
C LEU A 256 -42.14 -0.66 -15.72
N ALA A 257 -41.45 -0.47 -14.61
CA ALA A 257 -40.00 -0.61 -14.51
C ALA A 257 -39.52 -2.02 -14.91
N VAL A 258 -40.24 -3.08 -14.53
CA VAL A 258 -39.93 -4.47 -14.96
C VAL A 258 -40.23 -4.68 -16.46
N GLU A 259 -41.25 -4.03 -17.01
CA GLU A 259 -41.54 -4.06 -18.46
C GLU A 259 -40.47 -3.31 -19.27
N THR A 260 -40.01 -2.15 -18.80
CA THR A 260 -38.89 -1.38 -19.38
C THR A 260 -37.57 -2.14 -19.30
N LEU A 261 -37.25 -2.76 -18.15
CA LEU A 261 -36.10 -3.65 -17.99
C LEU A 261 -36.12 -4.77 -19.03
N LEU A 262 -37.28 -5.41 -19.22
CA LEU A 262 -37.45 -6.47 -20.22
C LEU A 262 -37.30 -5.99 -21.66
N GLN A 263 -37.66 -4.74 -21.97
CA GLN A 263 -37.37 -4.12 -23.26
C GLN A 263 -35.86 -3.95 -23.46
N VAL A 264 -35.12 -3.49 -22.45
CA VAL A 264 -33.65 -3.36 -22.54
C VAL A 264 -32.98 -4.74 -22.71
N LEU A 265 -33.45 -5.80 -22.03
CA LEU A 265 -32.93 -7.16 -22.28
C LEU A 265 -33.19 -7.60 -23.73
N GLU A 266 -34.37 -7.30 -24.29
CA GLU A 266 -34.68 -7.63 -25.68
C GLU A 266 -33.82 -6.82 -26.67
N GLU A 267 -33.61 -5.54 -26.42
CA GLU A 267 -32.74 -4.66 -27.22
C GLU A 267 -31.27 -5.05 -27.17
N GLN A 268 -30.74 -5.34 -25.98
CA GLN A 268 -29.33 -5.66 -25.74
C GLN A 268 -28.99 -7.15 -25.93
N SER A 269 -29.98 -7.98 -26.26
CA SER A 269 -29.78 -9.34 -26.80
C SER A 269 -29.44 -9.36 -28.30
N LYS A 270 -29.58 -8.23 -29.00
CA LYS A 270 -29.42 -8.15 -30.47
C LYS A 270 -27.95 -8.26 -30.87
N PRO A 271 -27.62 -9.04 -31.92
CA PRO A 271 -26.25 -9.13 -32.44
C PRO A 271 -25.82 -7.83 -33.13
N THR A 272 -24.52 -7.68 -33.36
CA THR A 272 -23.98 -6.54 -34.13
C THR A 272 -24.21 -6.70 -35.64
N PHE A 273 -24.45 -7.91 -36.12
CA PHE A 273 -24.79 -8.20 -37.52
C PHE A 273 -26.01 -9.13 -37.57
N ASP A 274 -26.91 -8.88 -38.51
CA ASP A 274 -28.07 -9.74 -38.77
C ASP A 274 -27.60 -11.14 -39.26
N PRO A 275 -28.11 -12.25 -38.69
CA PRO A 275 -27.65 -13.60 -39.03
C PRO A 275 -28.16 -14.12 -40.39
N GLU A 276 -29.20 -13.52 -40.98
CA GLU A 276 -29.75 -13.91 -42.28
C GLU A 276 -29.21 -13.05 -43.42
N THR A 277 -29.04 -11.74 -43.22
CA THR A 277 -28.56 -10.81 -44.27
C THR A 277 -27.08 -10.44 -44.15
N GLY A 278 -26.51 -10.48 -42.94
CA GLY A 278 -25.17 -9.98 -42.64
C GLY A 278 -25.08 -8.46 -42.47
N ASP A 279 -26.20 -7.73 -42.53
CA ASP A 279 -26.22 -6.27 -42.37
C ASP A 279 -25.89 -5.84 -40.94
N HIS A 280 -25.25 -4.68 -40.77
CA HIS A 280 -24.96 -4.13 -39.46
C HIS A 280 -26.23 -3.69 -38.73
N SER A 281 -26.55 -4.40 -37.64
CA SER A 281 -27.64 -4.05 -36.73
C SER A 281 -27.15 -2.98 -35.76
N ARG A 282 -27.65 -1.75 -35.91
CA ARG A 282 -27.37 -0.64 -34.98
C ARG A 282 -27.88 -1.01 -33.58
N ASN A 283 -27.01 -0.91 -32.56
CA ASN A 283 -27.46 -1.07 -31.18
C ASN A 283 -28.32 0.12 -30.75
N GLU A 284 -29.33 -0.12 -29.91
CA GLU A 284 -30.17 0.96 -29.39
C GLU A 284 -29.38 1.87 -28.44
N TYR A 285 -28.51 1.29 -27.62
CA TYR A 285 -27.57 2.01 -26.77
C TYR A 285 -26.22 2.29 -27.47
N THR A 286 -25.78 3.54 -27.42
CA THR A 286 -24.40 3.93 -27.77
C THR A 286 -23.87 5.01 -26.84
N PHE A 287 -22.60 4.95 -26.44
CA PHE A 287 -21.97 5.90 -25.52
C PHE A 287 -20.56 6.29 -25.97
N GLN A 288 -20.27 7.60 -26.00
CA GLN A 288 -18.91 8.13 -26.17
C GLN A 288 -18.62 9.25 -25.17
N ARG A 289 -17.48 9.18 -24.48
CA ARG A 289 -16.97 10.25 -23.59
C ARG A 289 -15.71 10.87 -24.18
N ARG A 290 -15.50 12.16 -24.00
CA ARG A 290 -14.28 12.85 -24.44
C ARG A 290 -13.11 12.64 -23.46
N THR A 291 -12.56 11.43 -23.44
CA THR A 291 -11.53 10.98 -22.49
C THR A 291 -10.20 10.61 -23.18
N SER A 292 -9.15 10.42 -22.38
CA SER A 292 -7.90 9.74 -22.77
C SER A 292 -7.74 8.36 -22.14
N ALA A 293 -8.61 7.96 -21.22
CA ALA A 293 -8.64 6.62 -20.65
C ALA A 293 -9.46 5.68 -21.54
N GLY A 294 -8.90 4.54 -21.92
CA GLY A 294 -9.53 3.61 -22.87
C GLY A 294 -10.76 2.87 -22.32
N THR A 295 -10.92 2.81 -21.00
CA THR A 295 -12.09 2.21 -20.34
C THR A 295 -13.25 3.19 -20.14
N GLU A 296 -13.00 4.50 -20.24
CA GLU A 296 -14.00 5.54 -19.99
C GLU A 296 -14.90 5.83 -21.21
N THR A 297 -14.74 5.10 -22.32
CA THR A 297 -15.56 5.28 -23.54
C THR A 297 -15.62 3.99 -24.36
N LEU A 298 -16.74 3.77 -25.07
CA LEU A 298 -16.87 2.60 -25.94
C LEU A 298 -16.17 2.79 -27.30
N SER A 299 -15.70 1.67 -27.86
CA SER A 299 -15.14 1.59 -29.21
C SER A 299 -16.22 1.74 -30.31
N LEU A 300 -15.78 1.75 -31.57
CA LEU A 300 -16.64 1.70 -32.76
C LEU A 300 -17.81 2.71 -32.74
N GLN A 301 -17.48 4.00 -32.62
CA GLN A 301 -18.46 5.12 -32.57
C GLN A 301 -19.52 4.93 -31.47
N GLY A 302 -19.09 4.42 -30.31
CA GLY A 302 -19.94 4.24 -29.15
C GLY A 302 -20.73 2.93 -29.11
N ASN A 303 -20.58 2.01 -30.06
CA ASN A 303 -21.28 0.71 -30.06
C ASN A 303 -20.59 -0.35 -29.17
N GLY A 304 -19.31 -0.16 -28.86
CA GLY A 304 -18.46 -1.22 -28.29
C GLY A 304 -18.04 -2.27 -29.33
N ASN A 305 -17.33 -3.31 -28.90
CA ASN A 305 -16.83 -4.34 -29.81
C ASN A 305 -17.96 -5.26 -30.32
N PRO A 306 -17.80 -5.90 -31.50
CA PRO A 306 -18.87 -6.68 -32.12
C PRO A 306 -19.25 -7.93 -31.31
N LEU A 307 -20.55 -8.24 -31.29
CA LEU A 307 -21.12 -9.42 -30.63
C LEU A 307 -21.87 -10.31 -31.62
N ASN A 308 -21.68 -11.62 -31.49
CA ASN A 308 -22.30 -12.62 -32.35
C ASN A 308 -23.78 -12.87 -32.01
N SER A 309 -24.50 -13.45 -32.97
CA SER A 309 -25.88 -13.93 -32.82
C SER A 309 -25.98 -15.27 -32.11
N GLY A 310 -27.20 -15.63 -31.68
CA GLY A 310 -27.53 -16.97 -31.20
C GLY A 310 -27.09 -17.33 -29.78
N THR A 311 -26.34 -16.47 -29.09
CA THR A 311 -25.78 -16.77 -27.75
C THR A 311 -26.82 -16.78 -26.63
N GLY A 312 -27.91 -16.02 -26.75
CA GLY A 312 -28.87 -15.82 -25.65
C GLY A 312 -28.32 -15.04 -24.45
N LEU A 313 -27.11 -14.46 -24.56
CA LEU A 313 -26.54 -13.51 -23.58
C LEU A 313 -26.99 -12.08 -23.89
N ILE A 314 -27.00 -11.21 -22.88
CA ILE A 314 -27.25 -9.77 -23.01
C ILE A 314 -25.92 -9.01 -22.99
N ARG A 315 -25.78 -8.00 -23.83
CA ARG A 315 -24.69 -7.01 -23.78
C ARG A 315 -24.69 -6.30 -22.41
N SER A 316 -23.51 -6.10 -21.84
CA SER A 316 -23.23 -5.00 -20.89
C SER A 316 -22.23 -4.08 -21.58
N ALA A 317 -22.49 -2.77 -21.60
CA ALA A 317 -21.53 -1.84 -22.18
C ALA A 317 -20.36 -1.60 -21.22
N PHE A 318 -20.68 -1.40 -19.93
CA PHE A 318 -19.74 -1.19 -18.85
C PHE A 318 -19.87 -2.31 -17.79
N ARG A 319 -18.94 -2.30 -16.85
CA ARG A 319 -18.76 -3.23 -15.71
C ARG A 319 -19.24 -2.58 -14.42
N PRO A 320 -19.38 -3.33 -13.31
CA PRO A 320 -19.62 -2.74 -11.98
C PRO A 320 -18.44 -1.92 -11.41
N SER A 321 -17.31 -1.79 -12.13
CA SER A 321 -16.26 -0.79 -11.89
C SER A 321 -16.47 0.52 -12.68
N ASP A 322 -17.62 0.66 -13.34
CA ASP A 322 -17.93 1.70 -14.32
C ASP A 322 -16.94 1.74 -15.52
N ASP A 323 -16.05 0.75 -15.68
CA ASP A 323 -15.15 0.58 -16.85
C ASP A 323 -15.88 -0.08 -18.04
N ALA A 324 -15.54 0.31 -19.26
CA ALA A 324 -16.02 -0.34 -20.49
C ALA A 324 -15.60 -1.82 -20.57
N THR A 325 -16.50 -2.67 -21.07
CA THR A 325 -16.20 -4.07 -21.36
C THR A 325 -15.25 -4.20 -22.55
N ILE A 326 -14.38 -5.22 -22.53
CA ILE A 326 -13.51 -5.55 -23.66
C ILE A 326 -14.28 -6.42 -24.65
N LEU A 327 -14.98 -7.45 -24.18
CA LEU A 327 -15.99 -8.19 -24.96
C LEU A 327 -17.35 -8.06 -24.27
N GLY A 328 -18.35 -7.56 -25.02
CA GLY A 328 -19.60 -7.05 -24.45
C GLY A 328 -20.54 -8.06 -23.78
N PHE A 329 -20.36 -9.38 -23.94
CA PHE A 329 -21.10 -10.35 -23.13
C PHE A 329 -20.37 -10.59 -21.79
N PHE A 330 -20.62 -9.69 -20.84
CA PHE A 330 -20.06 -9.75 -19.48
C PHE A 330 -20.74 -10.85 -18.64
N ILE A 331 -19.96 -11.87 -18.26
CA ILE A 331 -20.49 -13.14 -17.73
C ILE A 331 -21.07 -13.01 -16.31
N PRO A 332 -20.39 -12.39 -15.32
CA PRO A 332 -20.97 -12.13 -14.00
C PRO A 332 -22.33 -11.42 -13.99
N ALA A 333 -22.52 -10.36 -14.78
CA ALA A 333 -23.83 -9.67 -14.83
C ALA A 333 -24.92 -10.52 -15.51
N ASN A 334 -24.58 -11.26 -16.56
CA ASN A 334 -25.51 -12.23 -17.16
C ASN A 334 -25.91 -13.33 -16.16
N ALA A 335 -24.95 -13.82 -15.36
CA ALA A 335 -25.20 -14.76 -14.29
C ALA A 335 -26.12 -14.17 -13.21
N MET A 336 -25.86 -12.95 -12.75
CA MET A 336 -26.68 -12.23 -11.76
C MET A 336 -28.11 -12.03 -12.26
N MET A 337 -28.28 -11.46 -13.46
CA MET A 337 -29.59 -11.25 -14.09
C MET A 337 -30.37 -12.56 -14.23
N SER A 338 -29.70 -13.66 -14.59
CA SER A 338 -30.35 -14.99 -14.67
C SER A 338 -30.89 -15.50 -13.32
N VAL A 339 -30.27 -15.12 -12.20
CA VAL A 339 -30.76 -15.47 -10.86
C VAL A 339 -31.91 -14.55 -10.46
N GLU A 340 -31.74 -13.23 -10.59
CA GLU A 340 -32.71 -12.26 -10.09
C GLU A 340 -34.04 -12.30 -10.86
N LEU A 341 -34.02 -12.53 -12.18
CA LEU A 341 -35.24 -12.82 -12.95
C LEU A 341 -36.00 -14.05 -12.40
N ARG A 342 -35.27 -15.10 -12.00
CA ARG A 342 -35.83 -16.35 -11.45
C ARG A 342 -36.23 -16.24 -9.98
N ARG A 343 -35.68 -15.31 -9.21
CA ARG A 343 -36.19 -14.94 -7.87
C ARG A 343 -37.49 -14.15 -8.02
N THR A 344 -37.50 -13.13 -8.88
CA THR A 344 -38.66 -12.26 -9.15
C THR A 344 -39.87 -13.07 -9.65
N SER A 345 -39.64 -14.02 -10.57
CA SER A 345 -40.69 -14.93 -11.04
C SER A 345 -41.39 -15.70 -9.90
N LYS A 346 -40.64 -16.22 -8.92
CA LYS A 346 -41.22 -17.01 -7.82
C LYS A 346 -42.21 -16.19 -6.99
N PHE A 347 -41.90 -14.94 -6.65
CA PHE A 347 -42.85 -14.11 -5.90
C PHE A 347 -43.99 -13.59 -6.78
N LEU A 348 -43.78 -13.35 -8.07
CA LEU A 348 -44.86 -12.94 -8.98
C LEU A 348 -45.88 -14.06 -9.24
N LYS A 349 -45.46 -15.34 -9.19
CA LYS A 349 -46.38 -16.49 -9.13
C LYS A 349 -47.26 -16.47 -7.87
N ALA A 350 -46.68 -16.15 -6.72
CA ALA A 350 -47.44 -15.98 -5.47
C ALA A 350 -48.37 -14.74 -5.49
N SER A 351 -48.00 -13.71 -6.26
CA SER A 351 -48.72 -12.42 -6.36
C SER A 351 -49.72 -12.35 -7.51
N ASN A 352 -50.20 -13.50 -8.01
CA ASN A 352 -51.19 -13.62 -9.11
C ASN A 352 -50.78 -12.97 -10.46
N LYS A 353 -49.49 -12.77 -10.72
CA LYS A 353 -48.96 -12.17 -11.97
C LYS A 353 -48.33 -13.23 -12.88
N ALA A 354 -49.01 -14.36 -13.06
CA ALA A 354 -48.49 -15.57 -13.71
C ALA A 354 -47.83 -15.32 -15.08
N SER A 355 -48.49 -14.60 -15.99
CA SER A 355 -47.94 -14.34 -17.34
C SER A 355 -46.62 -13.56 -17.33
N LEU A 356 -46.47 -12.55 -16.46
CA LEU A 356 -45.20 -11.85 -16.29
C LEU A 356 -44.15 -12.75 -15.64
N ALA A 357 -44.55 -13.54 -14.63
CA ALA A 357 -43.66 -14.48 -13.98
C ALA A 357 -43.11 -15.57 -14.94
N GLU A 358 -43.94 -16.06 -15.86
CA GLU A 358 -43.54 -16.99 -16.92
C GLU A 358 -42.57 -16.33 -17.91
N LYS A 359 -42.79 -15.04 -18.28
CA LYS A 359 -41.85 -14.27 -19.11
C LYS A 359 -40.49 -14.10 -18.41
N LEU A 360 -40.47 -13.77 -17.12
CA LEU A 360 -39.23 -13.65 -16.33
C LEU A 360 -38.50 -14.99 -16.16
N GLU A 361 -39.24 -16.07 -15.89
CA GLU A 361 -38.65 -17.41 -15.73
C GLU A 361 -37.98 -17.87 -17.01
N LYS A 362 -38.66 -17.74 -18.15
CA LYS A 362 -38.11 -18.08 -19.47
C LYS A 362 -36.84 -17.27 -19.77
N TRP A 363 -36.83 -15.96 -19.52
CA TRP A 363 -35.64 -15.13 -19.71
C TRP A 363 -34.47 -15.58 -18.82
N GLY A 364 -34.72 -15.82 -17.53
CA GLY A 364 -33.68 -16.26 -16.61
C GLY A 364 -33.19 -17.69 -16.86
N GLU A 365 -34.02 -18.59 -17.40
CA GLU A 365 -33.60 -19.92 -17.83
C GLU A 365 -32.78 -19.89 -19.12
N THR A 366 -33.15 -19.05 -20.10
CA THR A 366 -32.34 -18.78 -21.30
C THR A 366 -30.98 -18.25 -20.90
N LEU A 367 -30.93 -17.17 -20.10
CA LEU A 367 -29.67 -16.53 -19.69
C LEU A 367 -28.80 -17.46 -18.85
N ARG A 368 -29.40 -18.25 -17.96
CA ARG A 368 -28.67 -19.25 -17.19
C ARG A 368 -28.01 -20.27 -18.12
N SER A 369 -28.74 -20.76 -19.12
CA SER A 369 -28.23 -21.76 -20.07
C SER A 369 -27.10 -21.16 -20.93
N ALA A 370 -27.30 -19.94 -21.44
CA ALA A 370 -26.32 -19.19 -22.21
C ALA A 370 -24.99 -18.95 -21.45
N VAL A 371 -25.05 -18.66 -20.14
CA VAL A 371 -23.86 -18.54 -19.29
C VAL A 371 -23.10 -19.86 -19.14
N TRP A 372 -23.79 -21.00 -19.07
CA TRP A 372 -23.14 -22.32 -19.05
C TRP A 372 -22.59 -22.73 -20.42
N GLU A 373 -23.26 -22.37 -21.52
CA GLU A 373 -22.88 -22.78 -22.88
C GLU A 373 -21.75 -21.93 -23.47
N HIS A 374 -21.77 -20.61 -23.25
CA HIS A 374 -20.81 -19.68 -23.85
C HIS A 374 -19.88 -19.03 -22.83
N GLY A 375 -20.27 -18.96 -21.56
CA GLY A 375 -19.44 -18.42 -20.48
C GLY A 375 -18.40 -19.38 -19.96
N VAL A 376 -18.53 -20.70 -20.19
CA VAL A 376 -17.54 -21.71 -19.78
C VAL A 376 -16.59 -22.04 -20.93
N VAL A 377 -15.29 -21.95 -20.67
CA VAL A 377 -14.21 -22.27 -21.62
C VAL A 377 -13.17 -23.21 -21.01
N THR A 378 -12.36 -23.86 -21.86
CA THR A 378 -11.27 -24.73 -21.40
C THR A 378 -9.95 -23.96 -21.33
N HIS A 379 -9.50 -23.63 -20.12
CA HIS A 379 -8.20 -23.02 -19.87
C HIS A 379 -7.10 -24.07 -19.72
N ALA A 380 -6.01 -23.95 -20.48
CA ALA A 380 -4.96 -24.96 -20.60
C ALA A 380 -4.34 -25.46 -19.27
N LYS A 381 -4.25 -24.59 -18.24
CA LYS A 381 -3.73 -24.92 -16.90
C LYS A 381 -4.81 -25.38 -15.90
N TYR A 382 -6.06 -24.92 -16.03
CA TYR A 382 -7.07 -25.02 -14.98
C TYR A 382 -8.28 -25.90 -15.36
N GLY A 383 -8.34 -26.40 -16.60
CA GLY A 383 -9.50 -27.16 -17.10
C GLY A 383 -10.65 -26.22 -17.46
N GLN A 384 -11.89 -26.67 -17.28
CA GLN A 384 -13.05 -25.83 -17.53
C GLN A 384 -13.18 -24.74 -16.46
N VAL A 385 -13.32 -23.49 -16.91
CA VAL A 385 -13.46 -22.26 -16.11
C VAL A 385 -14.51 -21.37 -16.75
N PHE A 386 -15.20 -20.55 -15.96
CA PHE A 386 -15.88 -19.36 -16.47
C PHE A 386 -14.87 -18.32 -17.00
N ALA A 387 -15.19 -17.75 -18.16
CA ALA A 387 -14.61 -16.51 -18.68
C ALA A 387 -15.23 -15.29 -17.99
N TYR A 388 -14.52 -14.16 -17.97
CA TYR A 388 -15.06 -12.89 -17.45
C TYR A 388 -15.98 -12.21 -18.47
N GLU A 389 -15.56 -12.22 -19.73
CA GLU A 389 -16.21 -11.59 -20.87
C GLU A 389 -16.03 -12.46 -22.12
N VAL A 390 -17.03 -12.51 -23.00
CA VAL A 390 -16.99 -13.22 -24.29
C VAL A 390 -17.63 -12.42 -25.43
N ASP A 391 -17.37 -12.80 -26.68
CA ASP A 391 -17.94 -12.16 -27.89
C ASP A 391 -18.99 -13.02 -28.62
N GLY A 392 -19.08 -14.31 -28.31
CA GLY A 392 -19.90 -15.29 -29.03
C GLY A 392 -19.32 -15.76 -30.38
N TYR A 393 -18.20 -15.21 -30.84
CA TYR A 393 -17.43 -15.73 -31.97
C TYR A 393 -16.35 -16.74 -31.54
N GLY A 394 -15.96 -16.70 -30.26
CA GLY A 394 -15.02 -17.63 -29.64
C GLY A 394 -13.89 -16.96 -28.84
N SER A 395 -13.88 -15.62 -28.76
CA SER A 395 -12.95 -14.89 -27.90
C SER A 395 -13.48 -14.87 -26.46
N ALA A 396 -12.57 -15.00 -25.49
CA ALA A 396 -12.89 -14.99 -24.07
C ALA A 396 -11.77 -14.34 -23.25
N ILE A 397 -12.11 -13.44 -22.32
CA ILE A 397 -11.15 -12.77 -21.44
C ILE A 397 -11.01 -13.56 -20.12
N MET A 398 -9.77 -13.98 -19.82
CA MET A 398 -9.40 -14.68 -18.58
C MET A 398 -8.91 -13.67 -17.55
N MET A 399 -9.81 -13.22 -16.68
CA MET A 399 -9.54 -12.31 -15.56
C MET A 399 -10.64 -12.47 -14.49
N ASP A 400 -10.56 -11.69 -13.42
CA ASP A 400 -11.72 -11.25 -12.65
C ASP A 400 -11.43 -9.86 -12.08
N ASP A 401 -12.49 -9.15 -11.68
CA ASP A 401 -12.43 -7.79 -11.14
C ASP A 401 -12.88 -7.78 -9.66
N ALA A 402 -12.57 -6.72 -8.93
CA ALA A 402 -12.96 -6.57 -7.53
C ALA A 402 -14.47 -6.32 -7.35
N ASN A 403 -15.14 -5.72 -8.33
CA ASN A 403 -16.48 -5.17 -8.15
C ASN A 403 -17.59 -6.22 -8.36
N TYR A 404 -18.62 -6.16 -7.51
CA TYR A 404 -19.75 -7.09 -7.56
C TYR A 404 -20.79 -6.61 -8.60
N PRO A 405 -21.25 -7.48 -9.53
CA PRO A 405 -21.00 -8.92 -9.63
C PRO A 405 -19.66 -9.29 -10.30
N SER A 406 -18.92 -10.22 -9.68
CA SER A 406 -17.66 -10.80 -10.19
C SER A 406 -17.75 -12.33 -10.34
N LEU A 407 -16.74 -12.96 -10.96
CA LEU A 407 -16.66 -14.43 -11.05
C LEU A 407 -16.46 -15.07 -9.68
N LEU A 408 -15.65 -14.46 -8.80
CA LEU A 408 -15.49 -14.90 -7.42
C LEU A 408 -16.83 -14.94 -6.68
N ALA A 409 -17.74 -14.02 -6.99
CA ALA A 409 -19.06 -13.88 -6.37
C ALA A 409 -20.15 -14.81 -6.92
N LEU A 410 -19.89 -15.65 -7.93
CA LEU A 410 -20.91 -16.54 -8.53
C LEU A 410 -21.73 -17.39 -7.52
N PRO A 411 -21.16 -17.92 -6.41
CA PRO A 411 -21.94 -18.61 -5.37
C PRO A 411 -22.67 -17.66 -4.40
N LEU A 412 -22.11 -16.47 -4.14
CA LEU A 412 -22.76 -15.44 -3.32
C LEU A 412 -24.05 -14.92 -4.01
N MET A 413 -24.00 -14.82 -5.33
CA MET A 413 -25.17 -14.55 -6.18
C MET A 413 -26.14 -15.74 -6.30
N GLY A 414 -25.81 -16.91 -5.76
CA GLY A 414 -26.62 -18.13 -5.93
C GLY A 414 -26.67 -18.68 -7.37
N PHE A 415 -25.73 -18.30 -8.24
CA PHE A 415 -25.69 -18.82 -9.61
C PHE A 415 -25.19 -20.26 -9.65
N CYS A 416 -24.15 -20.59 -8.89
CA CYS A 416 -23.60 -21.94 -8.75
C CYS A 416 -23.33 -22.26 -7.26
N GLY A 417 -22.92 -23.49 -6.95
CA GLY A 417 -22.47 -23.85 -5.61
C GLY A 417 -20.99 -23.52 -5.40
N ILE A 418 -20.59 -23.23 -4.16
CA ILE A 418 -19.15 -23.08 -3.81
C ILE A 418 -18.34 -24.36 -4.08
N GLU A 419 -19.01 -25.51 -4.10
CA GLU A 419 -18.46 -26.82 -4.44
C GLU A 419 -18.54 -27.18 -5.93
N ASP A 420 -19.04 -26.28 -6.80
CA ASP A 420 -19.09 -26.52 -8.24
C ASP A 420 -17.67 -26.63 -8.84
N PRO A 421 -17.35 -27.67 -9.63
CA PRO A 421 -15.99 -27.90 -10.09
C PRO A 421 -15.48 -26.81 -11.05
N ILE A 422 -16.35 -26.21 -11.87
CA ILE A 422 -15.98 -25.14 -12.80
C ILE A 422 -15.74 -23.85 -12.01
N TYR A 423 -16.60 -23.55 -11.02
CA TYR A 423 -16.33 -22.46 -10.08
C TYR A 423 -15.02 -22.65 -9.30
N LYS A 424 -14.72 -23.85 -8.79
CA LYS A 424 -13.47 -24.09 -8.03
C LYS A 424 -12.23 -23.92 -8.91
N ASN A 425 -12.30 -24.31 -10.20
CA ASN A 425 -11.25 -24.03 -11.17
C ASN A 425 -11.11 -22.52 -11.44
N THR A 426 -12.23 -21.81 -11.66
CA THR A 426 -12.24 -20.35 -11.83
C THR A 426 -11.69 -19.63 -10.61
N ARG A 427 -12.15 -19.95 -9.40
CA ARG A 427 -11.65 -19.38 -8.14
C ARG A 427 -10.15 -19.58 -7.97
N LYS A 428 -9.61 -20.73 -8.39
CA LYS A 428 -8.16 -20.97 -8.42
C LYS A 428 -7.46 -20.13 -9.48
N MET A 429 -8.00 -20.04 -10.70
CA MET A 429 -7.47 -19.21 -11.78
C MET A 429 -7.37 -17.73 -11.36
N ILE A 430 -8.45 -17.17 -10.80
CA ILE A 430 -8.58 -15.73 -10.55
C ILE A 430 -7.85 -15.25 -9.29
N LEU A 431 -7.49 -16.18 -8.40
CA LEU A 431 -6.65 -15.94 -7.22
C LEU A 431 -5.19 -16.41 -7.42
N GLU A 432 -4.76 -16.62 -8.67
CA GLU A 432 -3.37 -16.83 -9.03
C GLU A 432 -2.89 -15.72 -10.00
N LYS A 433 -1.71 -15.14 -9.73
CA LYS A 433 -1.10 -14.08 -10.59
C LYS A 433 -0.86 -14.49 -12.05
N LEU A 434 -0.88 -15.79 -12.35
CA LEU A 434 -0.76 -16.35 -13.70
C LEU A 434 -2.11 -16.73 -14.33
N GLY A 435 -3.23 -16.49 -13.66
CA GLY A 435 -4.59 -16.73 -14.15
C GLY A 435 -5.51 -15.51 -14.14
N ASN A 436 -5.19 -14.45 -13.39
CA ASN A 436 -5.83 -13.14 -13.49
C ASN A 436 -4.76 -12.02 -13.49
N PRO A 437 -4.71 -11.14 -14.51
CA PRO A 437 -3.78 -9.99 -14.54
C PRO A 437 -4.02 -8.96 -13.42
N TYR A 438 -5.25 -8.89 -12.88
CA TYR A 438 -5.62 -7.98 -11.77
C TYR A 438 -5.50 -8.64 -10.38
N TYR A 439 -4.94 -9.86 -10.28
CA TYR A 439 -4.61 -10.45 -8.99
C TYR A 439 -3.29 -9.88 -8.44
N LEU A 440 -3.42 -9.04 -7.42
CA LEU A 440 -2.32 -8.35 -6.75
C LEU A 440 -1.88 -9.14 -5.52
N LYS A 441 -0.57 -9.33 -5.37
CA LYS A 441 0.06 -9.88 -4.16
C LYS A 441 1.13 -8.90 -3.67
N GLY A 442 0.78 -8.16 -2.63
CA GLY A 442 1.68 -7.26 -1.91
C GLY A 442 2.38 -7.96 -0.75
N LYS A 443 2.94 -7.15 0.15
CA LYS A 443 3.51 -7.60 1.43
C LYS A 443 2.44 -7.81 2.50
N ASP A 444 1.49 -6.88 2.57
CA ASP A 444 0.52 -6.73 3.65
C ASP A 444 -0.91 -7.11 3.20
N PHE A 445 -1.09 -7.46 1.93
CA PHE A 445 -2.37 -7.89 1.33
C PHE A 445 -2.14 -8.79 0.10
N GLU A 446 -3.15 -9.60 -0.22
CA GLU A 446 -3.33 -10.19 -1.55
C GLU A 446 -4.83 -10.26 -1.90
N GLY A 447 -5.16 -10.13 -3.18
CA GLY A 447 -6.55 -10.03 -3.64
C GLY A 447 -6.67 -9.58 -5.09
N ILE A 448 -7.91 -9.49 -5.55
CA ILE A 448 -8.25 -8.96 -6.87
C ILE A 448 -8.45 -7.45 -6.76
N GLY A 449 -7.87 -6.68 -7.70
CA GLY A 449 -8.10 -5.24 -7.87
C GLY A 449 -8.91 -4.92 -9.13
N GLU A 450 -8.93 -3.64 -9.49
CA GLU A 450 -9.64 -3.06 -10.65
C GLU A 450 -8.65 -2.67 -11.77
N THR A 451 -9.11 -2.04 -12.85
CA THR A 451 -8.24 -1.66 -13.99
C THR A 451 -7.38 -0.41 -13.73
N ALA A 452 -7.70 0.39 -12.71
CA ALA A 452 -7.02 1.63 -12.37
C ALA A 452 -5.63 1.38 -11.74
N PRO A 453 -4.52 1.88 -12.32
CA PRO A 453 -3.17 1.53 -11.87
C PRO A 453 -2.70 2.23 -10.58
N GLU A 454 -3.49 3.15 -10.01
CA GLU A 454 -3.11 3.94 -8.82
C GLU A 454 -3.85 3.53 -7.53
N VAL A 455 -4.91 2.70 -7.61
CA VAL A 455 -5.70 2.32 -6.44
C VAL A 455 -5.99 0.82 -6.42
N ALA A 456 -5.64 0.17 -5.31
CA ALA A 456 -5.98 -1.23 -5.05
C ALA A 456 -7.05 -1.27 -3.95
N TYR A 457 -8.30 -0.98 -4.29
CA TYR A 457 -9.40 -1.17 -3.36
C TYR A 457 -9.70 -2.65 -3.17
N LEU A 458 -9.56 -3.13 -1.93
CA LEU A 458 -10.11 -4.41 -1.52
C LEU A 458 -11.63 -4.25 -1.32
N SER A 459 -12.42 -4.71 -2.28
CA SER A 459 -13.83 -4.99 -2.03
C SER A 459 -13.96 -6.03 -0.90
N HIS A 460 -14.88 -5.81 0.03
CA HIS A 460 -14.99 -6.63 1.25
C HIS A 460 -15.36 -8.11 1.00
N THR A 461 -15.75 -8.46 -0.23
CA THR A 461 -15.98 -9.83 -0.73
C THR A 461 -14.71 -10.71 -0.73
N ASN A 462 -13.50 -10.15 -0.66
CA ASN A 462 -12.25 -10.90 -0.83
C ASN A 462 -11.70 -11.61 0.44
N MET A 463 -12.26 -11.42 1.64
CA MET A 463 -11.54 -11.72 2.90
C MET A 463 -11.68 -13.14 3.52
N GLU A 464 -12.46 -14.06 2.96
CA GLU A 464 -12.67 -15.40 3.58
C GLU A 464 -11.70 -16.52 3.10
N SER A 465 -10.67 -16.21 2.32
CA SER A 465 -9.77 -17.22 1.72
C SER A 465 -8.61 -17.70 2.62
N ASN A 466 -8.08 -16.86 3.52
CA ASN A 466 -6.77 -17.06 4.14
C ASN A 466 -6.70 -18.00 5.36
N LEU A 467 -7.75 -18.80 5.62
CA LEU A 467 -7.81 -19.73 6.76
C LEU A 467 -6.99 -21.03 6.59
N LEU A 468 -6.26 -21.21 5.48
CA LEU A 468 -5.66 -22.50 5.10
C LEU A 468 -4.22 -22.77 5.59
N SER A 469 -3.55 -21.82 6.25
CA SER A 469 -2.31 -22.09 7.02
C SER A 469 -2.51 -22.03 8.54
N GLY A 470 -3.56 -21.38 9.02
CA GLY A 470 -3.88 -21.23 10.44
C GLY A 470 -2.87 -20.46 11.29
N ARG A 471 -1.82 -19.87 10.69
CA ARG A 471 -0.77 -19.09 11.39
C ARG A 471 -0.44 -17.82 10.63
N ASN A 472 -0.50 -16.68 11.32
CA ASN A 472 -0.10 -15.37 10.80
C ASN A 472 1.36 -15.39 10.30
N HIS A 473 1.65 -14.68 9.21
CA HIS A 473 3.03 -14.52 8.73
C HIS A 473 3.85 -13.69 9.73
N ILE A 474 5.10 -14.06 9.98
CA ILE A 474 6.03 -13.33 10.85
C ILE A 474 7.34 -13.11 10.10
N ASN A 475 7.83 -11.86 10.04
CA ASN A 475 9.00 -11.51 9.23
C ASN A 475 10.19 -11.01 10.06
N LEU A 476 10.86 -11.94 10.75
CA LEU A 476 12.14 -11.70 11.44
C LEU A 476 13.32 -11.48 10.47
N MET A 477 13.10 -11.52 9.15
CA MET A 477 14.13 -11.21 8.15
C MET A 477 14.23 -9.70 7.85
N ARG A 478 13.10 -8.97 7.80
CA ARG A 478 13.00 -7.62 7.21
C ARG A 478 13.73 -6.53 8.01
N GLY A 479 14.80 -5.98 7.46
CA GLY A 479 15.65 -4.95 8.09
C GLY A 479 15.11 -3.51 8.07
N TRP A 480 13.80 -3.30 8.24
CA TRP A 480 13.13 -2.00 8.17
C TRP A 480 12.68 -1.51 9.57
N PRO A 481 12.50 -0.19 9.80
CA PRO A 481 11.79 0.28 10.98
C PRO A 481 10.33 -0.21 10.99
N SER A 482 9.85 -0.60 12.15
CA SER A 482 8.44 -0.92 12.41
C SER A 482 7.53 0.30 12.11
N PRO A 483 6.26 0.11 11.68
CA PRO A 483 5.39 1.23 11.30
C PRO A 483 5.06 2.20 12.45
N ASP A 484 5.03 1.72 13.69
CA ASP A 484 4.73 2.51 14.89
C ASP A 484 5.75 3.62 15.18
N VAL A 485 6.98 3.46 14.69
CA VAL A 485 8.05 4.47 14.85
C VAL A 485 8.23 5.38 13.62
N LEU A 486 7.32 5.36 12.63
CA LEU A 486 7.42 6.25 11.46
C LEU A 486 6.86 7.67 11.77
N PRO A 487 7.67 8.75 11.67
CA PRO A 487 7.29 10.07 12.18
C PRO A 487 6.46 10.91 11.19
N ALA A 488 5.36 10.36 10.68
CA ALA A 488 4.53 10.98 9.63
C ALA A 488 4.06 12.40 10.00
N ALA A 489 3.61 12.63 11.24
CA ALA A 489 3.18 13.94 11.72
C ALA A 489 4.31 14.99 11.76
N MET A 490 5.52 14.58 12.15
CA MET A 490 6.71 15.45 12.18
C MET A 490 7.10 15.88 10.76
N LEU A 491 7.14 14.92 9.82
CA LEU A 491 7.48 15.18 8.42
C LEU A 491 6.42 16.06 7.73
N SER A 492 5.13 15.82 8.00
CA SER A 492 4.03 16.66 7.49
C SER A 492 4.14 18.09 8.01
N SER A 493 4.35 18.28 9.32
CA SER A 493 4.52 19.61 9.92
C SER A 493 5.73 20.37 9.34
N ALA A 494 6.87 19.68 9.17
CA ALA A 494 8.07 20.27 8.58
C ALA A 494 7.88 20.62 7.09
N CYS A 495 7.17 19.78 6.33
CA CYS A 495 6.81 20.06 4.93
C CYS A 495 5.96 21.33 4.79
N GLN A 496 4.90 21.46 5.61
CA GLN A 496 4.07 22.67 5.63
C GLN A 496 4.90 23.91 5.98
N GLN A 497 5.76 23.84 6.99
CA GLN A 497 6.64 24.93 7.40
C GLN A 497 7.60 25.38 6.29
N VAL A 498 8.20 24.43 5.56
CA VAL A 498 9.10 24.72 4.43
C VAL A 498 8.35 25.36 3.26
N LEU A 499 7.19 24.83 2.86
CA LEU A 499 6.45 25.29 1.69
C LEU A 499 5.75 26.64 1.90
N LEU A 500 5.37 27.00 3.13
CA LEU A 500 4.76 28.30 3.44
C LEU A 500 5.73 29.49 3.32
N ARG A 501 7.05 29.25 3.41
CA ARG A 501 8.05 30.33 3.42
C ARG A 501 8.51 30.65 2.00
N ARG A 502 7.93 31.73 1.44
CA ARG A 502 8.16 32.13 0.02
C ARG A 502 9.62 32.34 -0.39
N GLN A 503 10.51 32.67 0.54
CA GLN A 503 11.95 32.82 0.24
C GLN A 503 12.71 31.49 0.27
N GLU A 504 12.16 30.46 0.93
CA GLU A 504 12.74 29.12 1.05
C GLU A 504 12.21 28.17 -0.01
N TYR A 505 10.89 28.11 -0.29
CA TYR A 505 10.35 27.09 -1.19
C TYR A 505 10.91 27.16 -2.63
N ILE A 506 11.26 28.35 -3.13
CA ILE A 506 11.71 28.54 -4.53
C ILE A 506 13.02 27.78 -4.81
N PRO A 507 14.13 27.95 -4.05
CA PRO A 507 15.35 27.14 -4.22
C PRO A 507 15.23 25.68 -3.74
N ILE A 508 14.13 25.32 -3.06
CA ILE A 508 13.86 23.94 -2.59
C ILE A 508 13.10 23.13 -3.65
N LEU A 509 12.25 23.77 -4.45
CA LEU A 509 11.57 23.18 -5.63
C LEU A 509 12.41 23.30 -6.93
N GLN A 510 13.72 23.48 -6.79
CA GLN A 510 14.71 23.50 -7.88
C GLN A 510 15.83 22.50 -7.56
N TYR A 511 16.67 22.17 -8.53
CA TYR A 511 17.77 21.20 -8.38
C TYR A 511 18.75 21.49 -7.23
N GLY A 512 18.87 22.75 -6.81
CA GLY A 512 19.66 23.15 -5.64
C GLY A 512 21.19 23.02 -5.82
N PRO A 513 21.97 23.26 -4.76
CA PRO A 513 23.43 23.17 -4.82
C PRO A 513 23.91 21.71 -4.84
N ASN A 514 24.90 21.39 -5.67
CA ASN A 514 25.40 20.02 -5.90
C ASN A 514 25.77 19.25 -4.61
N THR A 515 26.27 19.92 -3.58
CA THR A 515 26.65 19.26 -2.30
C THR A 515 25.50 19.16 -1.30
N GLY A 516 24.30 19.66 -1.61
CA GLY A 516 23.11 19.56 -0.77
C GLY A 516 22.43 20.87 -0.41
N HIS A 517 21.20 20.74 0.07
CA HIS A 517 20.41 21.83 0.67
C HIS A 517 21.19 22.52 1.81
N PRO A 518 21.44 23.85 1.77
CA PRO A 518 22.31 24.53 2.74
C PRO A 518 21.86 24.34 4.20
N THR A 519 20.58 24.57 4.50
CA THR A 519 20.07 24.42 5.87
C THR A 519 20.26 23.00 6.38
N LEU A 520 20.07 21.96 5.55
CA LEU A 520 20.33 20.59 6.01
C LEU A 520 21.80 20.41 6.38
N LYS A 521 22.73 20.88 5.54
CA LYS A 521 24.17 20.78 5.83
C LYS A 521 24.54 21.49 7.12
N ASP A 522 24.01 22.69 7.35
CA ASP A 522 24.33 23.49 8.53
C ASP A 522 23.79 22.84 9.81
N GLU A 523 22.51 22.45 9.83
CA GLU A 523 21.87 21.80 10.98
C GLU A 523 22.48 20.41 11.26
N LEU A 524 22.73 19.62 10.21
CA LEU A 524 23.33 18.29 10.32
C LEU A 524 24.78 18.37 10.82
N SER A 525 25.57 19.34 10.37
CA SER A 525 26.94 19.54 10.88
C SER A 525 26.96 19.89 12.37
N ARG A 526 25.95 20.63 12.86
CA ARG A 526 25.81 20.97 14.27
C ARG A 526 25.34 19.78 15.09
N TRP A 527 24.33 19.04 14.63
CA TRP A 527 23.87 17.82 15.31
C TRP A 527 24.94 16.72 15.38
N LEU A 528 25.69 16.48 14.28
CA LEU A 528 26.83 15.55 14.27
C LEU A 528 27.94 16.05 15.21
N GLY A 529 28.25 17.36 15.18
CA GLY A 529 29.25 17.96 16.06
C GLY A 529 28.91 17.84 17.55
N GLU A 530 27.64 18.05 17.92
CA GLU A 530 27.12 17.84 19.27
C GLU A 530 27.16 16.36 19.71
N HIS A 531 26.85 15.42 18.80
CA HIS A 531 26.81 14.00 19.13
C HIS A 531 28.20 13.38 19.31
N TYR A 532 29.15 13.63 18.40
CA TYR A 532 30.52 13.10 18.48
C TYR A 532 31.52 14.02 19.19
N ASN A 533 31.06 15.18 19.71
CA ASN A 533 31.90 16.21 20.34
C ASN A 533 33.04 16.71 19.42
N VAL A 534 32.68 17.08 18.18
CA VAL A 534 33.61 17.61 17.16
C VAL A 534 33.13 18.95 16.60
N SER A 535 34.05 19.81 16.15
CA SER A 535 33.69 21.13 15.60
C SER A 535 32.84 20.99 14.32
N PRO A 536 31.61 21.54 14.30
CA PRO A 536 30.74 21.55 13.13
C PRO A 536 31.41 22.14 11.89
N ASP A 537 31.24 21.49 10.73
CA ASP A 537 31.82 21.93 9.46
C ASP A 537 30.91 21.53 8.27
N PRO A 538 30.03 22.44 7.79
CA PRO A 538 29.17 22.19 6.64
C PRO A 538 29.93 21.91 5.32
N SER A 539 31.23 22.27 5.24
CA SER A 539 32.05 21.96 4.06
C SER A 539 32.41 20.47 3.98
N ARG A 540 32.37 19.74 5.11
CA ARG A 540 32.57 18.29 5.19
C ARG A 540 31.35 17.46 4.82
N ILE A 541 30.18 18.07 4.56
CA ILE A 541 28.94 17.33 4.30
C ILE A 541 28.52 17.37 2.83
N CYS A 542 28.23 16.20 2.26
CA CYS A 542 27.47 16.06 1.01
C CYS A 542 26.11 15.41 1.31
N VAL A 543 25.00 15.97 0.82
CA VAL A 543 23.67 15.32 0.91
C VAL A 543 23.55 14.27 -0.20
N THR A 544 22.93 13.13 0.10
CA THR A 544 22.83 11.96 -0.80
C THR A 544 21.42 11.36 -0.75
N GLY A 545 21.05 10.50 -1.70
CA GLY A 545 19.76 9.79 -1.72
C GLY A 545 19.66 8.59 -0.78
N GLY A 546 20.43 8.60 0.31
CA GLY A 546 20.62 7.48 1.25
C GLY A 546 21.89 6.66 0.97
N ALA A 547 22.34 5.91 1.99
CA ALA A 547 23.64 5.22 2.02
C ALA A 547 23.97 4.35 0.79
N SER A 548 23.00 3.63 0.22
CA SER A 548 23.23 2.78 -0.97
C SER A 548 23.46 3.59 -2.26
N GLN A 549 22.73 4.69 -2.48
CA GLN A 549 22.98 5.56 -3.64
C GLN A 549 24.31 6.30 -3.45
N SER A 550 24.59 6.74 -2.23
CA SER A 550 25.86 7.34 -1.83
C SER A 550 27.05 6.44 -2.14
N LEU A 551 26.98 5.14 -1.77
CA LEU A 551 28.01 4.15 -2.11
C LEU A 551 28.24 4.06 -3.63
N ALA A 552 27.18 3.99 -4.43
CA ALA A 552 27.29 4.00 -5.89
C ALA A 552 27.97 5.29 -6.42
N CYS A 553 27.61 6.47 -5.90
CA CYS A 553 28.25 7.73 -6.29
C CYS A 553 29.72 7.83 -5.84
N ILE A 554 30.07 7.27 -4.66
CA ILE A 554 31.46 7.14 -4.19
C ILE A 554 32.26 6.27 -5.17
N LEU A 555 31.74 5.10 -5.55
CA LEU A 555 32.40 4.21 -6.51
C LEU A 555 32.52 4.86 -7.89
N GLN A 556 31.48 5.55 -8.36
CA GLN A 556 31.51 6.29 -9.62
C GLN A 556 32.63 7.35 -9.66
N SER A 557 32.81 8.15 -8.59
CA SER A 557 33.81 9.24 -8.55
C SER A 557 35.22 8.85 -8.10
N PHE A 558 35.39 7.88 -7.18
CA PHE A 558 36.66 7.64 -6.47
C PHE A 558 37.33 6.28 -6.71
N THR A 559 36.73 5.44 -7.56
CA THR A 559 37.31 4.13 -7.96
C THR A 559 37.33 3.99 -9.47
N ASP A 560 38.16 3.10 -9.99
CA ASP A 560 38.22 2.79 -11.43
C ASP A 560 38.53 1.29 -11.62
N PRO A 561 37.82 0.55 -12.50
CA PRO A 561 38.01 -0.90 -12.65
C PRO A 561 39.41 -1.36 -13.08
N ASN A 562 40.27 -0.50 -13.65
CA ASN A 562 41.67 -0.82 -13.95
C ASN A 562 42.61 -0.45 -12.80
N TYR A 563 42.34 0.67 -12.13
CA TYR A 563 43.19 1.19 -11.04
C TYR A 563 42.89 0.60 -9.66
N THR A 564 41.62 0.44 -9.30
CA THR A 564 41.21 -0.12 -8.00
C THR A 564 41.29 -1.65 -8.07
N LYS A 565 42.04 -2.25 -7.14
CA LYS A 565 42.52 -3.64 -7.20
C LYS A 565 41.54 -4.61 -6.55
N ALA A 566 41.10 -4.31 -5.33
CA ALA A 566 40.14 -5.09 -4.57
C ALA A 566 39.18 -4.20 -3.77
N ILE A 567 38.00 -4.76 -3.49
CA ILE A 567 37.02 -4.26 -2.52
C ILE A 567 37.03 -5.23 -1.33
N TRP A 568 37.61 -4.81 -0.22
CA TRP A 568 37.69 -5.59 1.02
C TRP A 568 36.41 -5.38 1.83
N ILE A 569 35.68 -6.45 2.11
CA ILE A 569 34.37 -6.39 2.77
C ILE A 569 34.44 -7.21 4.06
N ILE A 570 34.02 -6.60 5.17
CA ILE A 570 33.87 -7.30 6.46
C ILE A 570 32.84 -8.42 6.34
N ALA A 571 33.17 -9.62 6.82
CA ALA A 571 32.34 -10.82 6.73
C ALA A 571 32.01 -11.33 8.15
N PRO A 572 30.72 -11.44 8.53
CA PRO A 572 29.53 -11.33 7.67
C PRO A 572 29.18 -9.87 7.32
N CYS A 573 28.61 -9.67 6.13
CA CYS A 573 28.48 -8.35 5.49
C CYS A 573 27.02 -7.88 5.34
N TYR A 574 26.83 -6.58 5.03
CA TYR A 574 25.57 -6.14 4.42
C TYR A 574 25.56 -6.51 2.93
N TYR A 575 25.10 -7.74 2.64
CA TYR A 575 25.11 -8.38 1.32
C TYR A 575 24.56 -7.53 0.15
N LEU A 576 23.57 -6.68 0.41
CA LEU A 576 23.03 -5.73 -0.56
C LEU A 576 24.07 -4.72 -1.10
N ALA A 577 25.21 -4.55 -0.42
CA ALA A 577 26.33 -3.75 -0.91
C ALA A 577 27.12 -4.46 -2.01
N CYS A 578 27.21 -5.80 -2.02
CA CYS A 578 27.97 -6.58 -3.02
C CYS A 578 27.54 -6.22 -4.45
N GLY A 579 26.23 -6.26 -4.73
CA GLY A 579 25.69 -5.87 -6.04
C GLY A 579 26.06 -4.45 -6.47
N ILE A 580 26.13 -3.50 -5.53
CA ILE A 580 26.50 -2.09 -5.82
C ILE A 580 27.98 -1.99 -6.26
N PHE A 581 28.85 -2.84 -5.72
CA PHE A 581 30.23 -2.96 -6.18
C PHE A 581 30.32 -3.71 -7.53
N GLU A 582 29.52 -4.75 -7.74
CA GLU A 582 29.47 -5.53 -8.98
C GLU A 582 28.98 -4.67 -10.16
N ASP A 583 27.88 -3.94 -10.01
CA ASP A 583 27.36 -2.92 -10.95
C ASP A 583 28.39 -1.82 -11.26
N SER A 584 29.27 -1.51 -10.29
CA SER A 584 30.36 -0.54 -10.46
C SER A 584 31.59 -1.11 -11.18
N GLY A 585 31.56 -2.37 -11.61
CA GLY A 585 32.64 -3.04 -12.34
C GLY A 585 33.63 -3.82 -11.46
N PHE A 586 33.25 -4.18 -10.23
CA PHE A 586 34.11 -4.92 -9.29
C PHE A 586 33.71 -6.40 -9.06
N ALA A 587 32.90 -6.97 -9.95
CA ALA A 587 32.70 -8.41 -10.01
C ALA A 587 34.05 -9.15 -10.09
N GLY A 588 34.23 -10.20 -9.28
CA GLY A 588 35.50 -10.93 -9.13
C GLY A 588 36.62 -10.17 -8.38
N LYS A 589 36.37 -8.93 -7.91
CA LYS A 589 37.30 -8.12 -7.09
C LYS A 589 36.84 -7.91 -5.64
N LEU A 590 35.66 -8.41 -5.27
CA LEU A 590 35.20 -8.46 -3.88
C LEU A 590 36.04 -9.48 -3.09
N ARG A 591 36.40 -9.17 -1.85
CA ARG A 591 37.22 -10.03 -0.99
C ARG A 591 36.70 -10.01 0.44
N ALA A 592 36.43 -11.19 0.99
CA ALA A 592 35.99 -11.38 2.36
C ALA A 592 37.14 -11.14 3.35
N VAL A 593 36.85 -10.42 4.43
CA VAL A 593 37.75 -10.24 5.57
C VAL A 593 36.95 -10.55 6.84
N PRO A 594 37.33 -11.55 7.65
CA PRO A 594 36.56 -11.95 8.83
C PRO A 594 36.56 -10.84 9.89
N GLU A 595 35.59 -10.90 10.81
CA GLU A 595 35.56 -10.09 12.02
C GLU A 595 35.82 -10.88 13.31
N ASP A 596 36.69 -10.34 14.17
CA ASP A 596 36.83 -10.75 15.57
C ASP A 596 35.89 -9.93 16.48
N ASP A 597 36.05 -10.00 17.81
CA ASP A 597 35.19 -9.29 18.77
C ASP A 597 35.31 -7.75 18.74
N GLU A 598 36.36 -7.19 18.13
CA GLU A 598 36.52 -5.76 17.86
C GLU A 598 36.11 -5.36 16.43
N GLY A 599 35.60 -6.30 15.62
CA GLY A 599 35.23 -6.09 14.21
C GLY A 599 36.29 -6.60 13.24
N ILE A 600 36.44 -5.95 12.07
CA ILE A 600 37.28 -6.43 10.96
C ILE A 600 38.71 -6.79 11.41
N ASP A 601 39.17 -8.00 11.06
CA ASP A 601 40.51 -8.49 11.38
C ASP A 601 41.56 -7.75 10.54
N LEU A 602 42.33 -6.88 11.19
CA LEU A 602 43.37 -6.08 10.54
C LEU A 602 44.63 -6.85 10.21
N VAL A 603 44.90 -7.98 10.87
CA VAL A 603 46.05 -8.85 10.54
C VAL A 603 45.76 -9.58 9.24
N VAL A 604 44.55 -10.15 9.10
CA VAL A 604 44.10 -10.77 7.84
C VAL A 604 43.97 -9.73 6.73
N LEU A 605 43.39 -8.55 6.98
CA LEU A 605 43.31 -7.46 6.00
C LEU A 605 44.68 -7.02 5.50
N GLN A 606 45.62 -6.73 6.42
CA GLN A 606 46.96 -6.28 6.07
C GLN A 606 47.75 -7.34 5.30
N ASN A 607 47.60 -8.62 5.66
CA ASN A 607 48.26 -9.72 4.94
C ASN A 607 47.66 -9.90 3.53
N LYS A 608 46.33 -10.01 3.39
CA LYS A 608 45.67 -10.12 2.07
C LYS A 608 45.97 -8.93 1.15
N ILE A 609 46.07 -7.71 1.69
CA ILE A 609 46.51 -6.53 0.92
C ILE A 609 47.97 -6.70 0.45
N ARG A 610 48.90 -7.02 1.36
CA ARG A 610 50.33 -7.18 1.00
C ARG A 610 50.56 -8.28 -0.03
N GLU A 611 49.86 -9.40 0.09
CA GLU A 611 49.88 -10.49 -0.87
C GLU A 611 49.43 -10.00 -2.25
N LEU A 612 48.25 -9.35 -2.34
CA LEU A 612 47.74 -8.80 -3.61
C LEU A 612 48.69 -7.76 -4.23
N GLU A 613 49.35 -6.94 -3.40
CA GLU A 613 50.28 -5.91 -3.86
C GLU A 613 51.64 -6.44 -4.32
N GLN A 614 52.11 -7.56 -3.76
CA GLN A 614 53.27 -8.30 -4.30
C GLN A 614 52.89 -8.97 -5.62
N ASP A 615 51.71 -9.60 -5.67
CA ASP A 615 51.17 -10.27 -6.85
C ASP A 615 50.86 -9.30 -8.01
N GLU A 616 50.69 -8.01 -7.72
CA GLU A 616 50.56 -6.94 -8.73
C GLU A 616 51.92 -6.55 -9.36
N GLN A 617 53.04 -6.62 -8.62
CA GLN A 617 54.36 -6.22 -9.15
C GLN A 617 54.83 -7.08 -10.33
N ALA A 618 54.29 -8.31 -10.45
CA ALA A 618 54.52 -9.21 -11.58
C ALA A 618 53.58 -8.98 -12.79
N LYS A 619 52.63 -8.04 -12.71
CA LYS A 619 51.55 -7.85 -13.69
C LYS A 619 51.61 -6.47 -14.37
N PRO A 620 51.27 -6.34 -15.66
CA PRO A 620 51.29 -5.06 -16.34
C PRO A 620 50.22 -4.12 -15.79
N GLN A 621 50.62 -2.91 -15.38
CA GLN A 621 49.70 -1.90 -14.85
C GLN A 621 48.77 -1.37 -15.94
N LEU A 622 47.47 -1.67 -15.82
CA LEU A 622 46.43 -1.07 -16.64
C LEU A 622 46.21 0.40 -16.23
N LYS A 623 46.06 1.28 -17.22
CA LYS A 623 45.73 2.69 -16.99
C LYS A 623 44.25 2.85 -16.61
N PRO A 624 43.89 3.87 -15.79
CA PRO A 624 42.50 4.22 -15.55
C PRO A 624 41.73 4.44 -16.86
N VAL A 625 40.44 4.08 -16.86
CA VAL A 625 39.50 4.29 -17.99
C VAL A 625 38.57 5.48 -17.74
N LYS A 626 38.30 5.82 -16.48
CA LYS A 626 37.55 7.03 -16.11
C LYS A 626 38.42 8.27 -16.32
N PRO A 627 37.84 9.42 -16.73
CA PRO A 627 38.57 10.67 -16.85
C PRO A 627 39.07 11.13 -15.47
N HIS A 628 40.37 11.42 -15.38
CA HIS A 628 41.00 11.94 -14.17
C HIS A 628 41.14 13.46 -14.26
N ASP A 629 40.47 14.18 -13.36
CA ASP A 629 40.62 15.62 -13.16
C ASP A 629 41.16 15.92 -11.74
N THR A 630 41.38 17.19 -11.39
CA THR A 630 41.93 17.60 -10.07
C THR A 630 40.86 17.72 -8.97
N THR A 631 39.62 17.30 -9.25
CA THR A 631 38.48 17.28 -8.32
C THR A 631 38.18 15.89 -7.77
N ARG A 632 38.84 14.83 -8.27
CA ARG A 632 38.68 13.44 -7.81
C ARG A 632 40.04 12.76 -7.55
N LYS A 633 40.04 11.73 -6.70
CA LYS A 633 41.18 10.86 -6.37
C LYS A 633 40.78 9.41 -6.61
N LEU A 634 41.65 8.61 -7.22
CA LEU A 634 41.44 7.17 -7.36
C LEU A 634 42.19 6.42 -6.25
N TYR A 635 41.50 5.53 -5.55
CA TYR A 635 42.09 4.69 -4.49
C TYR A 635 42.47 3.30 -5.03
N ARG A 636 43.58 2.73 -4.54
CA ARG A 636 44.03 1.39 -4.97
C ARG A 636 43.17 0.30 -4.36
N HIS A 637 42.64 0.50 -3.16
CA HIS A 637 41.72 -0.43 -2.50
C HIS A 637 40.49 0.33 -1.98
N VAL A 638 39.40 -0.39 -1.75
CA VAL A 638 38.27 0.08 -0.93
C VAL A 638 38.10 -0.90 0.22
N VAL A 639 37.76 -0.41 1.40
CA VAL A 639 37.36 -1.21 2.57
C VAL A 639 35.94 -0.81 2.94
N TYR A 640 35.01 -1.75 3.02
CA TYR A 640 33.61 -1.48 3.37
C TYR A 640 33.25 -2.17 4.68
N ILE A 641 32.73 -1.37 5.63
CA ILE A 641 32.46 -1.75 7.01
C ILE A 641 31.18 -1.08 7.54
N VAL A 642 30.59 -1.69 8.56
CA VAL A 642 29.53 -1.09 9.39
C VAL A 642 30.13 -0.90 10.81
N PRO A 643 30.72 0.25 11.16
CA PRO A 643 31.58 0.35 12.35
C PRO A 643 30.83 0.26 13.69
N THR A 644 29.51 0.44 13.68
CA THR A 644 28.66 0.53 14.88
C THR A 644 27.43 -0.34 14.67
N CYS A 645 27.16 -1.24 15.64
CA CYS A 645 25.98 -2.12 15.66
C CYS A 645 25.72 -2.84 14.31
N ALA A 646 26.77 -3.46 13.78
CA ALA A 646 26.88 -3.94 12.42
C ALA A 646 25.70 -4.82 11.93
N ASN A 647 25.36 -4.68 10.65
CA ASN A 647 24.46 -5.62 9.98
C ASN A 647 25.31 -6.70 9.27
N PRO A 648 25.28 -7.97 9.69
CA PRO A 648 24.29 -8.58 10.59
C PRO A 648 24.80 -8.85 12.03
N SER A 649 26.10 -8.74 12.31
CA SER A 649 26.74 -9.27 13.54
C SER A 649 26.43 -8.51 14.84
N GLY A 650 25.84 -7.32 14.77
CA GLY A 650 25.59 -6.42 15.90
C GLY A 650 26.85 -5.81 16.53
N LYS A 651 28.04 -6.02 15.94
CA LYS A 651 29.33 -5.55 16.49
C LYS A 651 29.52 -4.05 16.33
N THR A 652 30.14 -3.44 17.34
CA THR A 652 30.69 -2.07 17.29
C THR A 652 32.20 -2.14 17.41
N MET A 653 32.91 -1.60 16.44
CA MET A 653 34.38 -1.58 16.40
C MET A 653 34.95 -0.74 17.54
N SER A 654 35.96 -1.29 18.25
CA SER A 654 36.65 -0.59 19.34
C SER A 654 37.39 0.66 18.84
N LEU A 655 37.66 1.64 19.73
CA LEU A 655 38.44 2.83 19.38
C LEU A 655 39.79 2.46 18.75
N ARG A 656 40.54 1.56 19.42
CA ARG A 656 41.82 1.04 18.93
C ARG A 656 41.69 0.47 17.52
N ARG A 657 40.67 -0.36 17.27
CA ARG A 657 40.46 -0.99 15.95
C ARG A 657 40.14 0.04 14.86
N ARG A 658 39.41 1.11 15.21
CA ARG A 658 39.13 2.24 14.32
C ARG A 658 40.43 3.03 14.01
N GLU A 659 41.26 3.30 15.02
CA GLU A 659 42.55 3.99 14.87
C GLU A 659 43.53 3.19 13.99
N GLU A 660 43.73 1.90 14.30
CA GLU A 660 44.61 1.01 13.54
C GLU A 660 44.19 0.88 12.07
N LEU A 661 42.88 0.88 11.77
CA LEU A 661 42.37 0.87 10.39
C LEU A 661 42.61 2.20 9.66
N VAL A 662 42.51 3.35 10.32
CA VAL A 662 42.84 4.66 9.71
C VAL A 662 44.30 4.72 9.31
N HIS A 663 45.21 4.16 10.13
CA HIS A 663 46.62 4.04 9.77
C HIS A 663 46.84 3.09 8.58
N LEU A 664 46.26 1.89 8.60
CA LEU A 664 46.37 0.92 7.50
C LEU A 664 45.83 1.48 6.16
N ALA A 665 44.75 2.26 6.21
CA ALA A 665 44.14 2.88 5.04
C ALA A 665 45.04 3.94 4.38
N ARG A 666 45.78 4.71 5.20
CA ARG A 666 46.82 5.65 4.73
C ARG A 666 47.95 4.90 4.04
N ASP A 667 48.52 3.89 4.70
CA ASP A 667 49.71 3.17 4.26
C ASP A 667 49.55 2.46 2.90
N HIS A 668 48.35 1.99 2.57
CA HIS A 668 48.06 1.24 1.33
C HIS A 668 47.23 2.00 0.29
N ASN A 669 46.92 3.29 0.51
CA ASN A 669 45.97 4.07 -0.31
C ASN A 669 44.61 3.37 -0.51
N ALA A 670 43.97 3.03 0.61
CA ALA A 670 42.64 2.44 0.66
C ALA A 670 41.59 3.48 1.08
N LEU A 671 40.39 3.45 0.47
CA LEU A 671 39.24 4.23 0.93
C LEU A 671 38.37 3.38 1.87
N VAL A 672 38.25 3.78 3.14
CA VAL A 672 37.34 3.13 4.10
C VAL A 672 35.97 3.80 4.04
N VAL A 673 34.98 3.07 3.54
CA VAL A 673 33.58 3.49 3.49
C VAL A 673 32.82 2.89 4.68
N CYS A 674 32.35 3.77 5.56
CA CYS A 674 31.73 3.42 6.84
C CYS A 674 30.21 3.61 6.75
N ASP A 675 29.43 2.52 6.78
CA ASP A 675 27.96 2.56 6.71
C ASP A 675 27.35 2.93 8.09
N ASP A 676 27.54 4.19 8.49
CA ASP A 676 27.24 4.71 9.84
C ASP A 676 25.72 4.94 10.07
N VAL A 677 24.87 4.05 9.55
CA VAL A 677 23.40 4.16 9.59
C VAL A 677 22.76 3.70 10.91
N TYR A 678 23.55 3.21 11.87
CA TYR A 678 23.10 2.76 13.20
C TYR A 678 23.71 3.54 14.38
N ASP A 679 24.58 4.53 14.15
CA ASP A 679 25.31 5.22 15.25
C ASP A 679 24.37 5.86 16.30
N PHE A 680 23.25 6.43 15.85
CA PHE A 680 22.22 7.03 16.72
C PHE A 680 21.26 6.02 17.37
N LEU A 681 21.41 4.72 17.10
CA LEU A 681 20.47 3.67 17.49
C LEU A 681 21.11 2.73 18.52
N GLN A 682 21.57 3.31 19.62
CA GLN A 682 22.26 2.62 20.72
C GLN A 682 21.55 2.91 22.05
N TRP A 683 21.63 1.96 23.00
CA TRP A 683 21.02 2.07 24.32
C TRP A 683 21.77 1.25 25.38
N SER A 684 21.57 1.64 26.64
CA SER A 684 22.02 0.89 27.82
C SER A 684 21.29 -0.46 27.92
N VAL A 685 22.07 -1.51 28.22
CA VAL A 685 21.57 -2.83 28.63
C VAL A 685 21.90 -3.14 30.10
N ASP A 686 22.24 -2.10 30.87
CA ASP A 686 22.43 -2.17 32.33
C ASP A 686 21.05 -2.22 33.03
N PRO A 687 20.70 -3.27 33.80
CA PRO A 687 19.41 -3.36 34.47
C PRO A 687 19.14 -2.25 35.50
N GLU A 688 20.17 -1.53 35.97
CA GLU A 688 20.01 -0.41 36.90
C GLU A 688 19.67 0.93 36.20
N ASP A 689 19.67 0.97 34.86
CA ASP A 689 19.47 2.18 34.04
C ASP A 689 18.07 2.24 33.38
N GLU A 690 17.03 1.77 34.09
CA GLU A 690 15.63 1.80 33.60
C GLU A 690 15.08 3.22 33.33
N GLN A 691 15.82 4.26 33.69
CA GLN A 691 15.50 5.66 33.45
C GLN A 691 16.24 6.26 32.23
N GLY A 692 17.11 5.50 31.56
CA GLY A 692 17.82 5.92 30.35
C GLY A 692 18.78 7.09 30.57
N ASN A 693 19.44 7.14 31.74
CA ASN A 693 20.27 8.26 32.15
C ASN A 693 21.75 8.12 31.71
N ARG A 694 22.22 6.94 31.31
CA ARG A 694 23.56 6.78 30.70
C ARG A 694 23.46 6.74 29.18
N SER A 695 24.12 7.70 28.55
CA SER A 695 24.15 7.87 27.10
C SER A 695 24.87 6.72 26.38
N ASP A 696 24.33 6.40 25.20
CA ASP A 696 24.97 5.86 23.99
C ASP A 696 26.51 5.81 23.97
N LEU A 697 27.05 4.72 23.41
CA LEU A 697 28.49 4.51 23.21
C LEU A 697 29.02 5.41 22.08
N ARG A 698 29.37 6.65 22.46
CA ARG A 698 29.94 7.68 21.58
C ARG A 698 31.42 7.43 21.30
N LEU A 699 31.72 6.45 20.47
CA LEU A 699 33.05 6.33 19.86
C LEU A 699 33.17 7.33 18.69
N PRO A 700 34.34 7.96 18.47
CA PRO A 700 34.56 8.78 17.28
C PRO A 700 34.47 7.93 16.02
N ARG A 701 33.93 8.53 14.94
CA ARG A 701 33.91 7.93 13.60
C ARG A 701 35.31 7.96 12.99
N LEU A 702 35.58 7.07 12.03
CA LEU A 702 36.90 6.98 11.40
C LEU A 702 37.29 8.27 10.68
N CYS A 703 36.32 9.00 10.10
CA CYS A 703 36.55 10.30 9.48
C CYS A 703 36.91 11.43 10.46
N ASP A 704 36.59 11.28 11.76
CA ASP A 704 36.95 12.24 12.80
C ASP A 704 38.27 11.87 13.48
N ILE A 705 38.57 10.57 13.60
CA ILE A 705 39.93 10.07 13.93
C ILE A 705 40.92 10.57 12.87
N GLU A 706 40.63 10.35 11.58
CA GLU A 706 41.44 10.89 10.47
C GLU A 706 41.62 12.41 10.55
N ARG A 707 40.54 13.16 10.83
CA ARG A 707 40.61 14.63 11.00
C ARG A 707 41.56 15.03 12.14
N SER A 708 41.58 14.27 13.24
CA SER A 708 42.49 14.52 14.38
C SER A 708 43.96 14.22 14.07
N LEU A 709 44.22 13.23 13.21
CA LEU A 709 45.57 12.84 12.75
C LEU A 709 46.13 13.74 11.64
N GLY A 710 45.45 14.82 11.26
CA GLY A 710 45.85 15.73 10.20
C GLY A 710 45.88 15.07 8.81
N PHE A 711 46.38 15.80 7.80
CA PHE A 711 46.54 15.26 6.45
C PHE A 711 47.79 14.39 6.34
N SER A 712 47.71 13.27 5.60
CA SER A 712 48.86 12.42 5.28
C SER A 712 49.76 13.10 4.24
N GLU A 713 51.09 12.96 4.37
CA GLU A 713 52.04 13.35 3.32
C GLU A 713 51.83 12.56 2.02
N GLN A 714 51.21 11.37 2.12
CA GLN A 714 50.83 10.53 0.97
C GLN A 714 49.52 11.01 0.28
N ASP A 715 48.87 12.06 0.80
CA ASP A 715 47.63 12.66 0.27
C ASP A 715 47.78 14.18 0.04
N PRO A 716 48.66 14.62 -0.88
CA PRO A 716 48.95 16.04 -1.10
C PRO A 716 47.70 16.86 -1.50
N ASP A 717 46.73 16.23 -2.17
CA ASP A 717 45.45 16.81 -2.58
C ASP A 717 44.37 16.84 -1.50
N LYS A 718 44.63 16.26 -0.31
CA LYS A 718 43.81 16.39 0.91
C LYS A 718 42.40 15.80 0.81
N PHE A 719 42.24 14.70 0.07
CA PHE A 719 40.99 13.95 -0.02
C PHE A 719 40.70 13.07 1.21
N GLY A 720 41.71 12.73 2.01
CA GLY A 720 41.63 11.73 3.07
C GLY A 720 41.65 10.29 2.55
N TYR A 721 41.22 9.38 3.42
CA TYR A 721 41.11 7.93 3.20
C TYR A 721 39.85 7.33 3.85
N THR A 722 39.03 8.13 4.53
CA THR A 722 37.85 7.64 5.27
C THR A 722 36.61 8.49 5.02
N VAL A 723 35.45 7.84 4.95
CA VAL A 723 34.15 8.50 4.74
C VAL A 723 33.05 7.87 5.58
N SER A 724 32.33 8.72 6.32
CA SER A 724 31.09 8.38 7.03
C SER A 724 29.93 8.46 6.05
N ASN A 725 29.18 7.37 5.89
CA ASN A 725 28.08 7.22 4.92
C ASN A 725 26.75 7.01 5.67
N GLY A 726 26.11 8.11 6.07
CA GLY A 726 24.90 8.08 6.90
C GLY A 726 23.59 8.12 6.10
N SER A 727 22.49 7.76 6.76
CA SER A 727 21.15 7.76 6.16
C SER A 727 20.05 8.05 7.17
N PHE A 728 19.04 8.82 6.76
CA PHE A 728 17.84 9.04 7.58
C PHE A 728 16.91 7.81 7.60
N SER A 729 17.16 6.79 6.77
CA SER A 729 16.27 5.63 6.58
C SER A 729 15.92 4.85 7.86
N LYS A 730 16.76 4.90 8.90
CA LYS A 730 16.58 4.18 10.16
C LYS A 730 16.02 5.04 11.31
N ILE A 731 15.95 6.36 11.09
CA ILE A 731 15.60 7.38 12.12
C ILE A 731 14.45 8.32 11.71
N ALA A 732 14.09 8.37 10.43
CA ALA A 732 12.93 9.10 9.89
C ALA A 732 12.10 8.29 8.87
N GLY A 733 12.47 7.02 8.64
CA GLY A 733 11.82 6.11 7.69
C GLY A 733 12.50 6.04 6.31
N PRO A 734 12.47 4.89 5.61
CA PRO A 734 13.21 4.70 4.35
C PRO A 734 12.66 5.52 3.17
N GLY A 735 11.37 5.86 3.19
CA GLY A 735 10.69 6.60 2.12
C GLY A 735 11.21 8.02 1.89
N VAL A 736 11.87 8.65 2.86
CA VAL A 736 12.45 10.00 2.70
C VAL A 736 13.63 10.05 1.73
N ARG A 737 14.17 8.89 1.32
CA ARG A 737 15.24 8.72 0.32
C ARG A 737 16.38 9.74 0.45
N THR A 738 16.81 10.03 1.67
CA THR A 738 17.83 11.05 1.98
C THR A 738 18.84 10.49 2.98
N GLY A 739 20.10 10.88 2.82
CA GLY A 739 21.24 10.57 3.66
C GLY A 739 22.35 11.60 3.48
N TRP A 740 23.55 11.28 3.95
CA TRP A 740 24.70 12.16 3.84
C TRP A 740 26.03 11.40 3.76
N VAL A 741 27.04 12.11 3.29
CA VAL A 741 28.45 11.76 3.42
C VAL A 741 29.14 12.81 4.28
N GLU A 742 29.93 12.38 5.26
CA GLU A 742 30.91 13.25 5.92
C GLU A 742 32.35 12.74 5.73
N ALA A 743 33.20 13.59 5.16
CA ALA A 743 34.57 13.28 4.76
C ALA A 743 35.49 14.51 4.85
N SER A 744 36.56 14.58 4.05
CA SER A 744 37.27 15.84 3.79
C SER A 744 36.44 16.74 2.86
N SER A 745 36.58 18.07 2.98
CA SER A 745 35.90 19.02 2.09
C SER A 745 36.28 18.83 0.60
N LYS A 746 37.48 18.32 0.32
CA LYS A 746 37.95 17.96 -1.04
C LYS A 746 37.22 16.73 -1.57
N PHE A 747 37.00 15.72 -0.73
CA PHE A 747 36.18 14.55 -1.07
C PHE A 747 34.71 14.94 -1.33
N VAL A 748 34.15 15.82 -0.50
CA VAL A 748 32.77 16.32 -0.65
C VAL A 748 32.58 17.10 -1.94
N ILE A 749 33.54 17.93 -2.34
CA ILE A 749 33.52 18.62 -3.64
C ILE A 749 33.59 17.60 -4.79
N GLY A 750 34.46 16.58 -4.72
CA GLY A 750 34.54 15.53 -5.73
C GLY A 750 33.29 14.65 -5.86
N LEU A 751 32.57 14.44 -4.75
CA LEU A 751 31.29 13.72 -4.72
C LEU A 751 30.13 14.59 -5.21
N GLY A 752 30.09 15.87 -4.84
CA GLY A 752 29.15 16.84 -5.43
C GLY A 752 29.35 17.00 -6.94
N ASN A 753 30.56 16.74 -7.43
CA ASN A 753 30.88 16.73 -8.86
C ASN A 753 30.65 15.36 -9.54
N THR A 754 29.97 14.39 -8.93
CA THR A 754 29.51 13.17 -9.65
C THR A 754 28.57 13.57 -10.81
N ALA A 755 28.66 12.89 -11.96
CA ALA A 755 27.98 13.33 -13.19
C ALA A 755 26.44 13.37 -13.09
N SER A 756 25.85 12.45 -12.33
CA SER A 756 24.41 12.47 -11.99
C SER A 756 24.03 13.72 -11.21
N THR A 757 24.81 14.07 -10.18
CA THR A 757 24.65 15.28 -9.36
C THR A 757 24.87 16.57 -10.16
N LEU A 758 25.81 16.58 -11.11
CA LEU A 758 26.01 17.72 -12.01
C LEU A 758 24.83 17.95 -12.97
N SER A 759 24.06 16.90 -13.29
CA SER A 759 22.91 17.01 -14.21
C SER A 759 21.60 17.41 -13.53
N GLY A 760 21.46 17.19 -12.22
CA GLY A 760 20.20 17.35 -11.49
C GLY A 760 20.32 17.97 -10.09
N GLY A 761 21.48 18.52 -9.76
CA GLY A 761 21.79 19.02 -8.42
C GLY A 761 21.83 17.92 -7.37
N ALA A 762 21.60 18.28 -6.10
CA ALA A 762 21.63 17.29 -5.02
C ALA A 762 20.37 16.41 -5.01
N PRO A 763 20.49 15.09 -4.79
CA PRO A 763 19.33 14.20 -4.74
C PRO A 763 18.40 14.56 -3.58
N SER A 764 17.10 14.38 -3.81
CA SER A 764 16.06 14.49 -2.78
C SER A 764 15.92 15.87 -2.12
N GLN A 765 16.28 16.97 -2.81
CA GLN A 765 16.29 18.36 -2.31
C GLN A 765 15.08 18.75 -1.42
N LEU A 766 13.84 18.41 -1.80
CA LEU A 766 12.65 18.71 -0.98
C LEU A 766 12.66 17.92 0.36
N CYS A 767 12.96 16.62 0.30
CA CYS A 767 13.10 15.80 1.52
C CYS A 767 14.27 16.28 2.39
N ALA A 768 15.37 16.71 1.77
CA ALA A 768 16.50 17.31 2.46
C ALA A 768 16.12 18.61 3.19
N ALA A 769 15.26 19.45 2.60
CA ALA A 769 14.73 20.63 3.29
C ALA A 769 13.81 20.29 4.46
N ILE A 770 12.90 19.32 4.29
CA ILE A 770 12.02 18.81 5.35
C ILE A 770 12.86 18.28 6.53
N LEU A 771 13.89 17.47 6.25
CA LEU A 771 14.78 16.93 7.28
C LEU A 771 15.62 18.02 7.95
N GLY A 772 16.08 19.03 7.19
CA GLY A 772 16.73 20.21 7.74
C GLY A 772 15.85 20.97 8.73
N GLU A 773 14.56 21.15 8.41
CA GLU A 773 13.58 21.77 9.30
C GLU A 773 13.33 20.93 10.58
N THR A 774 13.30 19.59 10.48
CA THR A 774 13.15 18.72 11.67
C THR A 774 14.38 18.70 12.58
N LEU A 775 15.59 18.89 12.03
CA LEU A 775 16.82 19.06 12.81
C LEU A 775 16.87 20.44 13.47
N ARG A 776 16.53 21.51 12.72
CA ARG A 776 16.48 22.91 13.17
C ARG A 776 15.53 23.17 14.33
N THR A 777 14.45 22.38 14.40
CA THR A 777 13.45 22.42 15.48
C THR A 777 13.75 21.45 16.63
N GLY A 778 14.74 20.57 16.45
CA GLY A 778 15.08 19.52 17.40
C GLY A 778 14.10 18.35 17.43
N GLU A 779 13.11 18.29 16.53
CA GLU A 779 12.06 17.27 16.56
C GLU A 779 12.57 15.88 16.16
N LEU A 780 13.50 15.79 15.19
CA LEU A 780 14.10 14.50 14.84
C LEU A 780 14.90 13.92 16.01
N GLN A 781 15.67 14.76 16.71
CA GLN A 781 16.44 14.40 17.89
C GLN A 781 15.51 13.94 19.05
N LYS A 782 14.38 14.64 19.26
CA LYS A 782 13.34 14.23 20.22
C LYS A 782 12.69 12.91 19.82
N HIS A 783 12.41 12.69 18.54
CA HIS A 783 11.80 11.45 18.03
C HIS A 783 12.74 10.24 18.19
N ILE A 784 14.03 10.37 17.87
CA ILE A 784 15.03 9.32 18.11
C ILE A 784 15.07 8.95 19.61
N ALA A 785 15.24 9.96 20.48
CA ALA A 785 15.43 9.74 21.91
C ALA A 785 14.15 9.28 22.66
N ARG A 786 12.96 9.68 22.22
CA ARG A 786 11.68 9.39 22.92
C ARG A 786 10.85 8.29 22.27
N THR A 787 11.06 8.02 20.99
CA THR A 787 10.31 7.01 20.23
C THR A 787 11.25 5.91 19.78
N VAL A 788 12.20 6.18 18.87
CA VAL A 788 12.93 5.11 18.16
C VAL A 788 13.78 4.25 19.10
N CYS A 789 14.70 4.85 19.86
CA CYS A 789 15.61 4.08 20.72
C CYS A 789 14.87 3.34 21.86
N PRO A 790 13.92 3.94 22.60
CA PRO A 790 13.12 3.19 23.59
C PRO A 790 12.29 2.05 22.97
N SER A 791 11.76 2.23 21.76
CA SER A 791 10.96 1.20 21.07
C SER A 791 11.82 0.01 20.60
N LEU A 792 13.06 0.26 20.18
CA LEU A 792 14.05 -0.78 19.86
C LEU A 792 14.59 -1.47 21.12
N GLN A 793 14.87 -0.72 22.20
CA GLN A 793 15.37 -1.27 23.47
C GLN A 793 14.39 -2.29 24.09
N ARG A 794 13.07 -2.02 24.06
CA ARG A 794 12.05 -2.97 24.52
C ARG A 794 12.01 -4.23 23.65
N ARG A 795 11.91 -4.07 22.32
CA ARG A 795 11.92 -5.19 21.37
C ARG A 795 13.19 -6.05 21.50
N TYR A 796 14.35 -5.44 21.71
CA TYR A 796 15.61 -6.14 22.00
C TYR A 796 15.54 -6.95 23.31
N LYS A 797 15.07 -6.36 24.41
CA LYS A 797 14.93 -7.04 25.71
C LYS A 797 13.99 -8.25 25.61
N LEU A 798 12.88 -8.12 24.88
CA LEU A 798 11.93 -9.21 24.61
C LEU A 798 12.56 -10.30 23.71
N ALA A 799 13.21 -9.91 22.62
CA ALA A 799 13.87 -10.83 21.70
C ALA A 799 14.96 -11.66 22.40
N MET A 800 15.85 -11.03 23.17
CA MET A 800 16.90 -11.73 23.91
C MET A 800 16.32 -12.67 24.98
N THR A 801 15.29 -12.25 25.71
CA THR A 801 14.60 -13.12 26.68
C THR A 801 14.03 -14.37 26.00
N ALA A 802 13.36 -14.21 24.85
CA ALA A 802 12.82 -15.33 24.08
C ALA A 802 13.93 -16.22 23.49
N ILE A 803 15.06 -15.65 23.05
CA ILE A 803 16.23 -16.39 22.56
C ILE A 803 16.87 -17.21 23.69
N HIS A 804 17.03 -16.64 24.88
CA HIS A 804 17.55 -17.35 26.06
C HIS A 804 16.64 -18.51 26.47
N GLN A 805 15.32 -18.35 26.34
CA GLN A 805 14.33 -19.37 26.70
C GLN A 805 14.20 -20.48 25.65
N TYR A 806 14.13 -20.16 24.36
CA TYR A 806 13.72 -21.10 23.30
C TYR A 806 14.83 -21.54 22.34
N ILE A 807 15.93 -20.77 22.21
CA ILE A 807 16.96 -21.00 21.19
C ILE A 807 18.34 -21.34 21.79
N THR A 808 18.73 -20.66 22.86
CA THR A 808 20.01 -20.90 23.56
C THR A 808 20.16 -22.33 24.11
N PRO A 809 19.11 -22.98 24.66
CA PRO A 809 19.18 -24.38 25.09
C PRO A 809 19.49 -25.37 23.94
N LEU A 810 19.19 -24.98 22.69
CA LEU A 810 19.40 -25.79 21.49
C LEU A 810 20.83 -25.66 20.92
N GLY A 811 21.72 -24.92 21.59
CA GLY A 811 23.13 -24.81 21.22
C GLY A 811 23.49 -23.60 20.37
N TYR A 812 22.57 -22.68 20.13
CA TYR A 812 22.86 -21.36 19.54
C TYR A 812 23.32 -20.35 20.59
N ARG A 813 24.05 -19.32 20.16
CA ARG A 813 24.48 -18.19 20.98
C ARG A 813 24.13 -16.86 20.30
N ALA A 814 23.50 -15.96 21.04
CA ALA A 814 23.47 -14.54 20.74
C ALA A 814 24.59 -13.81 21.51
N ARG A 815 24.73 -12.50 21.30
CA ARG A 815 25.60 -11.62 22.10
C ARG A 815 24.80 -10.52 22.80
N GLU A 816 25.12 -10.30 24.06
CA GLU A 816 24.37 -9.41 24.97
C GLU A 816 24.77 -7.93 24.84
N THR A 817 25.86 -7.63 24.13
CA THR A 817 26.50 -6.30 24.11
C THR A 817 27.13 -6.03 22.75
N SER A 818 26.95 -4.84 22.17
CA SER A 818 27.49 -4.50 20.86
C SER A 818 29.02 -4.41 20.83
N LEU A 819 29.66 -3.97 21.91
CA LEU A 819 31.11 -4.03 22.12
C LEU A 819 31.42 -4.84 23.39
N THR A 820 32.37 -5.78 23.31
CA THR A 820 32.74 -6.64 24.43
C THR A 820 33.22 -5.83 25.64
N GLY A 821 32.56 -6.03 26.79
CA GLY A 821 32.84 -5.29 28.04
C GLY A 821 32.05 -3.99 28.21
N ALA A 822 31.39 -3.47 27.17
CA ALA A 822 30.50 -2.31 27.27
C ALA A 822 29.06 -2.74 27.61
N ARG A 823 28.35 -2.01 28.48
CA ARG A 823 26.93 -2.25 28.80
C ARG A 823 25.96 -1.62 27.80
N ILE A 824 26.27 -1.71 26.51
CA ILE A 824 25.54 -1.04 25.42
C ILE A 824 25.19 -2.07 24.33
N TYR A 825 23.98 -1.98 23.78
CA TYR A 825 23.59 -2.64 22.52
C TYR A 825 22.99 -1.61 21.56
N GLY A 826 22.83 -1.96 20.29
CA GLY A 826 22.14 -1.11 19.32
C GLY A 826 21.85 -1.79 17.98
N GLY A 827 21.45 -0.99 17.00
CA GLY A 827 21.10 -1.46 15.65
C GLY A 827 19.76 -2.18 15.61
N TYR A 828 19.57 -3.04 14.61
CA TYR A 828 18.29 -3.72 14.31
C TYR A 828 18.33 -5.25 14.46
N PHE A 829 19.52 -5.83 14.65
CA PHE A 829 19.76 -7.25 14.39
C PHE A 829 20.41 -7.97 15.57
N ILE A 830 20.09 -9.25 15.70
CA ILE A 830 20.77 -10.24 16.54
C ILE A 830 21.28 -11.35 15.63
N TRP A 831 22.56 -11.69 15.78
CA TRP A 831 23.21 -12.82 15.11
C TRP A 831 23.22 -14.03 16.04
N LEU A 832 22.73 -15.16 15.55
CA LEU A 832 22.68 -16.44 16.25
C LEU A 832 23.73 -17.38 15.65
N SER A 833 24.85 -17.55 16.33
CA SER A 833 25.89 -18.51 15.91
C SER A 833 25.69 -19.87 16.59
N PRO A 834 25.76 -20.98 15.85
CA PRO A 834 25.71 -22.32 16.43
C PRO A 834 27.01 -22.67 17.19
N LYS A 835 26.94 -23.62 18.14
CA LYS A 835 28.13 -24.35 18.60
C LYS A 835 28.71 -25.17 17.44
N ALA A 836 30.03 -25.35 17.43
CA ALA A 836 30.75 -26.11 16.39
C ALA A 836 30.32 -27.58 16.22
N GLU A 837 29.60 -28.13 17.20
CA GLU A 837 29.02 -29.48 17.18
C GLU A 837 27.73 -29.58 16.34
N LEU A 838 27.12 -28.45 15.97
CA LEU A 838 25.76 -28.37 15.42
C LEU A 838 25.76 -28.16 13.89
N SER A 839 25.73 -29.25 13.13
CA SER A 839 25.85 -29.23 11.65
C SER A 839 24.52 -28.94 10.90
N LEU A 840 23.69 -28.03 11.40
CA LEU A 840 22.40 -27.68 10.79
C LEU A 840 22.57 -26.52 9.79
N SER A 841 21.99 -26.65 8.59
CA SER A 841 22.06 -25.61 7.54
C SER A 841 21.04 -24.52 7.79
N SER A 842 21.47 -23.26 7.91
CA SER A 842 20.59 -22.11 8.11
C SER A 842 19.63 -21.86 6.94
N GLN A 843 20.04 -22.19 5.70
CA GLN A 843 19.17 -22.14 4.51
C GLN A 843 17.98 -23.08 4.71
N LEU A 844 18.25 -24.35 5.04
CA LEU A 844 17.21 -25.35 5.28
C LEU A 844 16.28 -24.96 6.44
N VAL A 845 16.81 -24.32 7.49
CA VAL A 845 15.97 -23.77 8.57
C VAL A 845 15.06 -22.65 8.05
N ALA A 846 15.54 -21.76 7.17
CA ALA A 846 14.74 -20.69 6.60
C ALA A 846 13.65 -21.20 5.65
N ASP A 847 13.97 -22.18 4.80
CA ASP A 847 13.03 -22.78 3.85
C ASP A 847 11.89 -23.51 4.59
N VAL A 848 12.25 -24.32 5.61
CA VAL A 848 11.26 -25.04 6.44
C VAL A 848 10.52 -24.09 7.39
N ALA A 849 11.13 -22.99 7.85
CA ALA A 849 10.43 -21.97 8.64
C ALA A 849 9.37 -21.23 7.81
N MET A 850 9.63 -20.99 6.53
CA MET A 850 8.63 -20.42 5.63
C MET A 850 7.45 -21.39 5.44
N GLU A 851 7.71 -22.66 5.15
CA GLU A 851 6.66 -23.67 4.85
C GLU A 851 5.89 -24.14 6.09
N GLU A 852 6.57 -24.61 7.15
CA GLU A 852 5.91 -25.20 8.34
C GLU A 852 5.42 -24.15 9.35
N GLU A 853 6.06 -22.97 9.41
CA GLU A 853 5.86 -21.98 10.48
C GLU A 853 5.42 -20.59 9.98
N ASN A 854 5.29 -20.38 8.66
CA ASN A 854 4.99 -19.08 8.02
C ASN A 854 5.92 -17.95 8.52
N LEU A 855 7.20 -18.27 8.67
CA LEU A 855 8.18 -17.46 9.40
C LEU A 855 9.42 -17.17 8.53
N ALA A 856 9.66 -15.90 8.21
CA ALA A 856 10.87 -15.48 7.49
C ALA A 856 12.01 -15.15 8.46
N ILE A 857 13.19 -15.70 8.21
CA ILE A 857 14.45 -15.43 8.94
C ILE A 857 15.59 -15.15 7.94
N GLY A 858 16.65 -14.45 8.35
CA GLY A 858 17.86 -14.33 7.54
C GLY A 858 18.79 -15.52 7.75
N TYR A 859 19.14 -16.27 6.70
CA TYR A 859 20.08 -17.39 6.78
C TYR A 859 21.53 -16.93 6.57
N GLY A 860 22.49 -17.53 7.25
CA GLY A 860 23.86 -16.99 7.38
C GLY A 860 24.61 -16.80 6.06
N CYS A 861 24.47 -17.71 5.10
CA CYS A 861 25.09 -17.57 3.78
C CYS A 861 24.46 -16.49 2.87
N MET A 862 23.38 -15.80 3.29
CA MET A 862 23.01 -14.51 2.67
C MET A 862 24.11 -13.46 2.87
N PHE A 863 24.89 -13.56 3.95
CA PHE A 863 25.80 -12.51 4.44
C PHE A 863 27.28 -12.81 4.14
N GLU A 864 27.55 -13.79 3.28
CA GLU A 864 28.87 -14.03 2.68
C GLU A 864 29.16 -12.97 1.57
N VAL A 865 30.41 -12.91 1.10
CA VAL A 865 30.85 -11.88 0.14
C VAL A 865 30.92 -12.50 -1.26
N HIS A 866 30.00 -12.08 -2.14
CA HIS A 866 29.84 -12.64 -3.49
C HIS A 866 31.18 -12.81 -4.22
N GLY A 867 31.46 -14.03 -4.69
CA GLY A 867 32.68 -14.34 -5.44
C GLY A 867 33.95 -14.53 -4.60
N ASP A 868 33.86 -14.44 -3.27
CA ASP A 868 34.84 -14.94 -2.30
C ASP A 868 34.12 -15.84 -1.25
N ASP A 869 33.04 -16.49 -1.70
CA ASP A 869 32.15 -17.31 -0.88
C ASP A 869 32.89 -18.52 -0.29
N GLY A 870 32.67 -18.81 1.00
CA GLY A 870 33.45 -19.81 1.72
C GLY A 870 34.82 -19.37 2.25
N SER A 871 35.35 -18.18 1.91
CA SER A 871 36.52 -17.61 2.62
C SER A 871 36.20 -17.24 4.08
N ALA A 872 34.92 -17.04 4.40
CA ALA A 872 34.39 -16.93 5.76
C ALA A 872 32.94 -17.48 5.77
N PRO A 873 32.73 -18.79 6.00
CA PRO A 873 31.44 -19.44 5.81
C PRO A 873 30.51 -19.32 7.03
N PHE A 874 29.23 -18.99 6.80
CA PHE A 874 28.22 -18.78 7.86
C PHE A 874 27.05 -19.78 7.78
N LYS A 875 27.34 -21.02 7.34
CA LYS A 875 26.33 -22.00 6.90
C LYS A 875 25.31 -22.46 7.95
N GLY A 876 25.52 -22.17 9.23
CA GLY A 876 24.59 -22.51 10.31
C GLY A 876 24.07 -21.30 11.10
N ASP A 877 24.55 -20.10 10.81
CA ASP A 877 24.21 -18.87 11.52
C ASP A 877 22.85 -18.30 11.06
N ILE A 878 22.15 -17.59 11.95
CA ILE A 878 20.83 -17.01 11.65
C ILE A 878 20.80 -15.54 12.09
N ARG A 879 20.32 -14.64 11.23
CA ARG A 879 20.01 -13.24 11.57
C ARG A 879 18.53 -13.07 11.90
N ILE A 880 18.26 -12.56 13.10
CA ILE A 880 16.96 -12.07 13.51
C ILE A 880 16.96 -10.54 13.47
N CYS A 881 15.95 -9.95 12.81
CA CYS A 881 15.60 -8.54 12.95
C CYS A 881 14.58 -8.39 14.09
N PHE A 882 14.88 -7.54 15.08
CA PHE A 882 13.96 -7.18 16.15
C PHE A 882 13.35 -5.78 15.96
N ALA A 883 13.60 -5.12 14.82
CA ALA A 883 13.21 -3.72 14.59
C ALA A 883 11.94 -3.53 13.74
N TRP A 884 11.44 -4.59 13.08
CA TRP A 884 10.31 -4.52 12.15
C TRP A 884 8.97 -4.95 12.79
N GLU A 885 8.93 -6.14 13.40
CA GLU A 885 7.70 -6.73 13.95
C GLU A 885 7.24 -6.07 15.27
N ALA A 886 6.01 -6.37 15.69
CA ALA A 886 5.45 -5.95 16.98
C ALA A 886 6.11 -6.68 18.18
N GLU A 887 6.02 -6.10 19.38
CA GLU A 887 6.71 -6.58 20.59
C GLU A 887 6.33 -8.02 20.98
N ASP A 888 5.07 -8.42 20.77
CA ASP A 888 4.54 -9.77 20.96
C ASP A 888 4.88 -10.71 19.79
N THR A 889 4.67 -10.26 18.55
CA THR A 889 4.99 -11.00 17.32
C THR A 889 6.46 -11.43 17.23
N ILE A 890 7.38 -10.61 17.76
CA ILE A 890 8.81 -10.97 17.90
C ILE A 890 9.00 -12.18 18.79
N VAL A 891 8.34 -12.21 19.96
CA VAL A 891 8.43 -13.33 20.92
C VAL A 891 7.82 -14.59 20.31
N GLU A 892 6.67 -14.48 19.62
CA GLU A 892 6.06 -15.63 18.94
C GLU A 892 6.96 -16.18 17.83
N GLY A 893 7.52 -15.32 16.95
CA GLY A 893 8.42 -15.74 15.88
C GLY A 893 9.67 -16.47 16.40
N ILE A 894 10.24 -15.99 17.52
CA ILE A 894 11.38 -16.63 18.17
C ILE A 894 10.97 -17.97 18.81
N GLN A 895 9.77 -18.06 19.38
CA GLN A 895 9.23 -19.32 19.91
C GLN A 895 8.94 -20.35 18.81
N ARG A 896 8.40 -19.92 17.65
CA ARG A 896 8.23 -20.77 16.46
C ARG A 896 9.59 -21.27 15.95
N LEU A 897 10.58 -20.38 15.82
CA LEU A 897 11.94 -20.74 15.40
C LEU A 897 12.60 -21.75 16.35
N GLY A 898 12.55 -21.51 17.67
CA GLY A 898 13.07 -22.46 18.66
C GLY A 898 12.35 -23.81 18.63
N SER A 899 11.02 -23.80 18.44
CA SER A 899 10.23 -25.02 18.29
C SER A 899 10.63 -25.81 17.04
N LEU A 900 10.83 -25.14 15.90
CA LEU A 900 11.28 -25.77 14.65
C LEU A 900 12.71 -26.30 14.77
N LEU A 901 13.66 -25.48 15.24
CA LEU A 901 15.05 -25.91 15.47
C LEU A 901 15.10 -27.16 16.34
N LYS A 902 14.28 -27.22 17.39
CA LYS A 902 14.14 -28.42 18.22
C LYS A 902 13.63 -29.62 17.42
N ARG A 903 12.54 -29.49 16.64
CA ARG A 903 12.02 -30.59 15.78
C ARG A 903 13.09 -31.13 14.83
N MET A 904 13.86 -30.23 14.19
CA MET A 904 14.89 -30.59 13.22
C MET A 904 16.10 -31.30 13.85
N LEU A 905 16.50 -30.88 15.06
CA LEU A 905 17.59 -31.52 15.81
C LEU A 905 17.18 -32.87 16.41
N GLU A 906 15.90 -33.04 16.79
CA GLU A 906 15.37 -34.31 17.28
C GLU A 906 15.09 -35.32 16.14
N ASN A 907 14.84 -34.86 14.90
CA ASN A 907 14.43 -35.72 13.77
C ASN A 907 15.22 -35.44 12.46
N PRO A 908 16.56 -35.45 12.45
CA PRO A 908 17.36 -35.00 11.29
C PRO A 908 17.02 -35.73 9.98
N ALA A 909 16.80 -37.05 10.02
CA ALA A 909 16.47 -37.85 8.84
C ALA A 909 15.13 -37.48 8.15
N GLN A 910 14.20 -36.81 8.86
CA GLN A 910 12.98 -36.26 8.23
C GLN A 910 13.32 -35.09 7.28
N TYR A 911 14.31 -34.28 7.66
CA TYR A 911 14.69 -33.05 6.97
C TYR A 911 15.86 -33.23 5.99
N GLU A 912 16.49 -34.40 5.95
CA GLU A 912 17.43 -34.76 4.87
C GLU A 912 16.71 -34.87 3.51
N ASN A 913 15.50 -35.42 3.47
CA ASN A 913 14.65 -35.47 2.26
C ASN A 913 14.11 -34.10 1.79
N TRP A 914 14.31 -33.04 2.58
CA TRP A 914 14.02 -31.68 2.16
C TRP A 914 15.17 -31.10 1.31
N LYS A 915 16.44 -31.34 1.70
CA LYS A 915 17.62 -30.85 0.98
C LYS A 915 17.63 -31.29 -0.50
N SER A 916 17.24 -32.53 -0.77
CA SER A 916 17.18 -33.09 -2.13
C SER A 916 16.10 -32.46 -3.01
N LYS A 917 15.10 -31.77 -2.46
CA LYS A 917 14.12 -30.98 -3.24
C LYS A 917 14.63 -29.57 -3.54
N THR A 918 15.35 -28.96 -2.60
CA THR A 918 15.90 -27.60 -2.76
C THR A 918 17.04 -27.56 -3.79
N GLU A 919 17.82 -28.64 -3.94
CA GLU A 919 18.91 -28.72 -4.93
C GLU A 919 18.42 -28.79 -6.40
N GLU A 920 17.19 -29.25 -6.66
CA GLU A 920 16.59 -29.22 -8.01
C GLU A 920 15.92 -27.87 -8.36
N SER A 921 15.79 -26.94 -7.41
CA SER A 921 14.98 -25.72 -7.54
C SER A 921 15.75 -24.40 -7.38
N SER A 922 17.08 -24.44 -7.44
CA SER A 922 17.98 -23.30 -7.18
C SER A 922 18.04 -22.25 -8.31
N SER A 923 16.93 -21.57 -8.59
CA SER A 923 16.87 -20.42 -9.50
C SER A 923 15.92 -19.28 -9.05
N PHE A 924 15.33 -19.40 -7.85
CA PHE A 924 14.49 -18.35 -7.28
C PHE A 924 15.31 -17.16 -6.76
N VAL A 925 15.36 -16.09 -7.55
CA VAL A 925 15.87 -14.78 -7.11
C VAL A 925 14.86 -14.19 -6.12
N HIS A 926 15.25 -14.07 -4.85
CA HIS A 926 14.43 -13.42 -3.82
C HIS A 926 14.34 -11.90 -4.08
N TYR A 927 13.12 -11.38 -4.22
CA TYR A 927 12.84 -9.94 -4.25
C TYR A 927 12.60 -9.38 -2.83
N TYR A 928 12.87 -8.08 -2.63
CA TYR A 928 13.03 -7.39 -1.33
C TYR A 928 11.75 -6.76 -0.73
#